data_AF-G3PB13-F1
#
_entry.id   AF-G3PB13-F1
#
_cell.length_a   1.000
_cell.length_b   1.000
_cell.length_c   1.000
_cell.angle_alpha   90.00
_cell.angle_beta   90.00
_cell.angle_gamma   90.00
#
_symmetry.space_group_name_H-M   'P 1'
#
loop_
_entity.id
_entity.type
_entity.pdbx_description
1 polymer ?
#
loop_
_entity_poly.entity_id
_entity_poly.type
_entity_poly.pdbx_seq_one_letter_code
_entity_poly.pdbx_strand_id
1 'polypeptide(L)'
;TQRVEILLTLLSDNDEVKGEFLQTVKRHLHLLLATRESKAFSSTKNNWVIKEASNIDALQEGGTFRHTLWKRVRAAVVPLLAQLLSVIDRDQNLDLLLDGNCGEFVKRLWLDIFGNEKLLDIPHLTLDQNSETRTILVQNYIAQDRNVTCSMPFSWRIKDYLEELWVHAFQHEGHTQGEFDELFWKTPLGRYITKADEETQREFFQRYLQDFIAMTMNVTCPEDLQLLCGALNCCVSELRLQLDAADTALSLPWVHAAYHKFKNRLQNLSRMICIEPQVTQDLISNHHTRGGVELVLDTYAAFACVEYLEPRLLDTNVQRQAWLRQVKKLQVPIELICSEDSVRHYGERSKVIARRVQAGWNRIFTLSLFVEHMLLDIEHVEEKLAPLVLKHTKLLCQLLEKNSDLKTKESFEEVIGLLKTCKDAAIECIFRFGLPICSVCMGDPQNPLCLPCEHVYCVACIKQWLVPGQMFCPLCIHPIDEDFLMVPSDTIRIHIQQHAQFRKQCNAFFIDLVSTVCFKDNSPPCSAVILHLLSFLMVEANTVPILRGKRHILTKVLSPFDDSVDKNPVVRSVVLKLLLKYSFDEVKDYLQQHLVAVEQSNILEQTDKTELYSLYMNCLEDSMFERLHFRPADVS
;
A
#
# COMPACT_ATOMS: atom_id res chain seq x y z
N THR A 1 26.00 30.94 12.49
CA THR A 1 27.06 31.25 13.48
C THR A 1 28.03 30.09 13.62
N GLN A 2 27.57 28.86 13.82
CA GLN A 2 28.40 27.64 13.90
C GLN A 2 29.45 27.50 12.76
N ARG A 3 29.05 27.63 11.48
CA ARG A 3 29.99 27.63 10.34
C ARG A 3 31.21 28.54 10.50
N VAL A 4 31.02 29.71 11.10
CA VAL A 4 32.10 30.69 11.27
C VAL A 4 33.11 30.16 12.30
N GLU A 5 32.64 29.60 13.40
CA GLU A 5 33.48 28.99 14.44
C GLU A 5 34.28 27.80 13.89
N ILE A 6 33.61 26.97 13.08
CA ILE A 6 34.23 25.82 12.41
C ILE A 6 35.36 26.29 11.49
N LEU A 7 35.06 27.26 10.60
CA LEU A 7 36.04 27.76 9.65
C LEU A 7 37.21 28.49 10.32
N LEU A 8 36.96 29.27 11.38
CA LEU A 8 38.04 29.90 12.14
C LEU A 8 38.97 28.87 12.79
N THR A 9 38.42 27.70 13.15
CA THR A 9 39.21 26.59 13.71
C THR A 9 40.00 25.85 12.61
N LEU A 10 39.38 25.60 11.46
CA LEU A 10 39.98 24.86 10.34
C LEU A 10 40.98 25.68 9.52
N LEU A 11 40.81 26.99 9.40
CA LEU A 11 41.72 27.89 8.68
C LEU A 11 42.95 28.27 9.52
N SER A 12 43.59 27.29 10.15
CA SER A 12 44.82 27.44 10.92
C SER A 12 45.84 26.38 10.53
N ASP A 13 47.14 26.67 10.65
CA ASP A 13 48.22 25.73 10.32
C ASP A 13 48.71 24.96 11.57
N ASN A 14 47.80 24.72 12.51
CA ASN A 14 48.16 24.17 13.84
C ASN A 14 48.32 22.65 13.87
N ASP A 15 47.80 21.95 12.86
CA ASP A 15 47.77 20.49 12.75
C ASP A 15 47.73 20.07 11.28
N GLU A 16 48.14 18.84 10.96
CA GLU A 16 48.29 18.31 9.60
C GLU A 16 46.99 18.41 8.79
N VAL A 17 45.86 17.96 9.38
CA VAL A 17 44.52 18.03 8.76
C VAL A 17 44.14 19.47 8.42
N LYS A 18 44.40 20.40 9.34
CA LYS A 18 44.04 21.82 9.18
C LYS A 18 44.94 22.52 8.16
N GLY A 19 46.24 22.19 8.16
CA GLY A 19 47.19 22.65 7.16
C GLY A 19 46.81 22.18 5.75
N GLU A 20 46.47 20.90 5.57
CA GLU A 20 46.02 20.36 4.29
C GLU A 20 44.69 20.97 3.84
N PHE A 21 43.74 21.15 4.76
CA PHE A 21 42.50 21.86 4.50
C PHE A 21 42.78 23.28 3.97
N LEU A 22 43.62 24.05 4.66
CA LEU A 22 43.95 25.42 4.26
C LEU A 22 44.62 25.47 2.89
N GLN A 23 45.56 24.56 2.60
CA GLN A 23 46.21 24.47 1.30
C GLN A 23 45.22 24.10 0.19
N THR A 24 44.30 23.20 0.48
CA THR A 24 43.29 22.77 -0.50
C THR A 24 42.28 23.89 -0.78
N VAL A 25 41.84 24.64 0.24
CA VAL A 25 41.03 25.86 0.07
C VAL A 25 41.77 26.88 -0.80
N LYS A 26 43.06 27.16 -0.52
CA LYS A 26 43.86 28.09 -1.31
C LYS A 26 43.96 27.64 -2.78
N ARG A 27 44.17 26.35 -3.03
CA ARG A 27 44.23 25.80 -4.40
C ARG A 27 42.91 25.96 -5.15
N HIS A 28 41.78 25.65 -4.52
CA HIS A 28 40.45 25.83 -5.12
C HIS A 28 40.16 27.29 -5.42
N LEU A 29 40.45 28.20 -4.48
CA LEU A 29 40.30 29.63 -4.72
C LEU A 29 41.19 30.12 -5.87
N HIS A 30 42.43 29.64 -5.94
CA HIS A 30 43.34 29.95 -7.04
C HIS A 30 42.78 29.47 -8.39
N LEU A 31 42.26 28.24 -8.48
CA LEU A 31 41.67 27.69 -9.70
C LEU A 31 40.41 28.47 -10.14
N LEU A 32 39.54 28.81 -9.18
CA LEU A 32 38.34 29.61 -9.44
C LEU A 32 38.69 31.04 -9.91
N LEU A 33 39.70 31.66 -9.31
CA LEU A 33 40.23 32.97 -9.73
C LEU A 33 40.84 32.90 -11.12
N ALA A 34 41.71 31.93 -11.39
CA ALA A 34 42.36 31.74 -12.69
C ALA A 34 41.32 31.51 -13.81
N THR A 35 40.29 30.71 -13.53
CA THR A 35 39.20 30.46 -14.49
C THR A 35 38.37 31.72 -14.74
N ARG A 36 38.09 32.51 -13.69
CA ARG A 36 37.38 33.79 -13.80
C ARG A 36 38.17 34.80 -14.63
N GLU A 37 39.47 34.89 -14.42
CA GLU A 37 40.37 35.77 -15.18
C GLU A 37 40.51 35.32 -16.65
N SER A 38 40.45 34.01 -16.91
CA SER A 38 40.47 33.46 -18.27
C SER A 38 39.21 33.80 -19.08
N LYS A 39 38.03 33.77 -18.45
CA LYS A 39 36.72 34.08 -19.08
C LYS A 39 36.45 35.57 -19.30
N ALA A 40 37.21 36.47 -18.66
CA ALA A 40 37.08 37.91 -18.88
C ALA A 40 37.71 38.32 -20.23
N PHE A 41 36.92 38.86 -21.16
CA PHE A 41 37.38 39.29 -22.48
C PHE A 41 38.38 40.47 -22.40
N SER A 42 39.52 40.28 -23.10
CA SER A 42 40.40 41.30 -23.72
C SER A 42 41.21 42.29 -22.86
N SER A 43 42.52 42.32 -23.16
CA SER A 43 43.56 43.37 -22.99
C SER A 43 43.97 43.87 -21.60
N THR A 44 43.18 43.68 -20.54
CA THR A 44 43.51 44.21 -19.19
C THR A 44 43.83 43.13 -18.17
N LYS A 45 44.38 41.99 -18.62
CA LYS A 45 44.48 40.74 -17.85
C LYS A 45 45.28 40.83 -16.53
N ASN A 46 46.22 41.76 -16.37
CA ASN A 46 47.22 41.66 -15.29
C ASN A 46 47.38 42.90 -14.39
N ASN A 47 46.54 43.94 -14.55
CA ASN A 47 46.77 45.24 -13.91
C ASN A 47 45.64 45.69 -12.98
N TRP A 48 45.07 44.77 -12.19
CA TRP A 48 43.98 45.09 -11.25
C TRP A 48 44.39 46.20 -10.25
N VAL A 49 45.67 46.27 -9.87
CA VAL A 49 46.23 47.34 -9.02
C VAL A 49 46.13 48.71 -9.71
N ILE A 50 46.40 48.80 -11.01
CA ILE A 50 46.29 50.04 -11.78
C ILE A 50 44.82 50.45 -11.94
N LYS A 51 43.94 49.48 -12.16
CA LYS A 51 42.49 49.71 -12.20
C LYS A 51 41.96 50.25 -10.88
N GLU A 52 42.44 49.70 -9.76
CA GLU A 52 42.05 50.17 -8.43
C GLU A 52 42.66 51.56 -8.11
N ALA A 53 43.89 51.82 -8.54
CA ALA A 53 44.54 53.12 -8.39
C ALA A 53 43.87 54.23 -9.22
N SER A 54 43.13 53.88 -10.27
CA SER A 54 42.34 54.82 -11.08
C SER A 54 40.87 54.92 -10.63
N ASN A 55 40.45 54.14 -9.62
CA ASN A 55 39.11 54.18 -9.05
C ASN A 55 39.06 55.15 -7.86
N ILE A 56 38.64 56.39 -8.11
CA ILE A 56 38.61 57.47 -7.12
C ILE A 56 37.67 57.12 -5.95
N ASP A 57 36.52 56.50 -6.25
CA ASP A 57 35.52 56.14 -5.23
C ASP A 57 36.09 55.09 -4.28
N ALA A 58 36.73 54.04 -4.82
CA ALA A 58 37.37 53.01 -4.00
C ALA A 58 38.51 53.57 -3.13
N LEU A 59 39.30 54.51 -3.65
CA LEU A 59 40.36 55.18 -2.88
C LEU A 59 39.79 56.02 -1.72
N GLN A 60 38.69 56.74 -1.96
CA GLN A 60 38.01 57.52 -0.93
C GLN A 60 37.41 56.62 0.15
N GLU A 61 36.74 55.53 -0.23
CA GLU A 61 36.20 54.55 0.72
C GLU A 61 37.28 53.77 1.48
N GLY A 62 38.44 53.54 0.85
CA GLY A 62 39.55 52.81 1.42
C GLY A 62 40.42 53.66 2.36
N GLY A 63 40.44 54.98 2.19
CA GLY A 63 41.24 55.93 2.96
C GLY A 63 42.76 55.86 2.67
N THR A 64 43.35 54.66 2.77
CA THR A 64 44.74 54.40 2.37
C THR A 64 44.79 53.49 1.15
N PHE A 65 45.83 53.62 0.32
CA PHE A 65 46.00 52.78 -0.86
C PHE A 65 46.08 51.29 -0.50
N ARG A 66 46.83 50.92 0.55
CA ARG A 66 46.92 49.53 1.03
C ARG A 66 45.57 48.96 1.45
N HIS A 67 44.75 49.76 2.15
CA HIS A 67 43.43 49.32 2.56
C HIS A 67 42.46 49.19 1.38
N THR A 68 42.56 50.08 0.39
CA THR A 68 41.82 50.01 -0.87
C THR A 68 42.13 48.70 -1.62
N LEU A 69 43.42 48.38 -1.81
CA LEU A 69 43.83 47.12 -2.44
C LEU A 69 43.34 45.89 -1.66
N TRP A 70 43.39 45.93 -0.33
CA TRP A 70 42.87 44.84 0.50
C TRP A 70 41.36 44.65 0.37
N LYS A 71 40.59 45.75 0.37
CA LYS A 71 39.13 45.73 0.10
C LYS A 71 38.85 45.10 -1.27
N ARG A 72 39.64 45.44 -2.29
CA ARG A 72 39.49 44.88 -3.63
C ARG A 72 39.73 43.37 -3.70
N VAL A 73 40.77 42.89 -3.01
CA VAL A 73 41.06 41.44 -2.88
C VAL A 73 39.93 40.75 -2.14
N ARG A 74 39.46 41.31 -1.02
CA ARG A 74 38.30 40.77 -0.28
C ARG A 74 37.06 40.67 -1.17
N ALA A 75 36.73 41.72 -1.92
CA ALA A 75 35.59 41.72 -2.84
C ALA A 75 35.71 40.67 -3.95
N ALA A 76 36.94 40.33 -4.38
CA ALA A 76 37.16 39.27 -5.36
C ALA A 76 37.01 37.86 -4.77
N VAL A 77 37.54 37.64 -3.56
CA VAL A 77 37.65 36.32 -2.93
C VAL A 77 36.39 35.92 -2.16
N VAL A 78 35.72 36.86 -1.48
CA VAL A 78 34.56 36.56 -0.61
C VAL A 78 33.45 35.81 -1.36
N PRO A 79 33.00 36.19 -2.57
CA PRO A 79 31.98 35.44 -3.30
C PRO A 79 32.43 34.03 -3.70
N LEU A 80 33.72 33.86 -4.04
CA LEU A 80 34.28 32.55 -4.41
C LEU A 80 34.40 31.63 -3.20
N LEU A 81 34.81 32.18 -2.06
CA LEU A 81 34.83 31.45 -0.80
C LEU A 81 33.42 31.06 -0.36
N ALA A 82 32.44 31.97 -0.48
CA ALA A 82 31.05 31.66 -0.17
C ALA A 82 30.50 30.55 -1.10
N GLN A 83 30.86 30.57 -2.39
CA GLN A 83 30.51 29.50 -3.34
C GLN A 83 31.14 28.17 -2.95
N LEU A 84 32.43 28.16 -2.61
CA LEU A 84 33.13 26.98 -2.12
C LEU A 84 32.42 26.39 -0.91
N LEU A 85 32.11 27.24 0.08
CA LEU A 85 31.38 26.85 1.30
C LEU A 85 29.99 26.29 1.01
N SER A 86 29.29 26.79 -0.01
CA SER A 86 27.99 26.25 -0.42
C SER A 86 28.03 24.83 -0.98
N VAL A 87 29.22 24.35 -1.33
CA VAL A 87 29.46 22.98 -1.80
C VAL A 87 30.00 22.11 -0.67
N ILE A 88 31.01 22.60 0.05
CA ILE A 88 31.70 21.80 1.06
C ILE A 88 30.98 21.65 2.39
N ASP A 89 29.97 22.48 2.65
CA ASP A 89 29.16 22.40 3.86
C ASP A 89 27.70 22.00 3.62
N ARG A 90 27.42 21.36 2.47
CA ARG A 90 26.13 20.71 2.25
C ARG A 90 25.93 19.60 3.28
N ASP A 91 24.73 19.51 3.84
CA ASP A 91 24.39 18.52 4.87
C ASP A 91 25.33 18.54 6.10
N GLN A 92 25.87 19.73 6.44
CA GLN A 92 26.78 19.97 7.57
C GLN A 92 28.09 19.19 7.47
N ASN A 93 28.61 18.98 6.26
CA ASN A 93 29.80 18.14 6.04
C ASN A 93 31.07 18.65 6.74
N LEU A 94 31.19 19.96 7.04
CA LEU A 94 32.36 20.49 7.75
C LEU A 94 32.43 20.02 9.21
N ASP A 95 31.30 19.66 9.81
CA ASP A 95 31.24 19.20 11.21
C ASP A 95 32.06 17.90 11.38
N LEU A 96 32.14 17.06 10.34
CA LEU A 96 32.92 15.81 10.33
C LEU A 96 34.42 16.01 10.58
N LEU A 97 34.98 17.16 10.19
CA LEU A 97 36.40 17.46 10.39
C LEU A 97 36.72 17.80 11.85
N LEU A 98 35.77 18.36 12.58
CA LEU A 98 35.93 18.80 13.97
C LEU A 98 35.33 17.82 14.98
N ASP A 99 34.50 16.87 14.55
CA ASP A 99 33.96 15.84 15.42
C ASP A 99 35.08 14.95 15.99
N GLY A 100 35.11 14.86 17.33
CA GLY A 100 36.04 14.00 18.06
C GLY A 100 35.69 12.52 17.98
N ASN A 101 34.45 12.19 17.62
CA ASN A 101 34.00 10.80 17.42
C ASN A 101 34.27 10.29 16.00
N CYS A 102 34.64 11.17 15.07
CA CYS A 102 35.01 10.78 13.71
C CYS A 102 36.47 10.32 13.67
N GLY A 103 36.68 9.08 13.23
CA GLY A 103 38.02 8.49 13.06
C GLY A 103 38.86 9.25 12.03
N GLU A 104 40.18 9.14 12.16
CA GLU A 104 41.14 9.85 11.30
C GLU A 104 40.96 9.51 9.81
N PHE A 105 40.59 8.27 9.50
CA PHE A 105 40.31 7.84 8.12
C PHE A 105 39.12 8.55 7.49
N VAL A 106 38.11 8.94 8.28
CA VAL A 106 36.95 9.72 7.79
C VAL A 106 37.41 11.13 7.41
N LYS A 107 38.26 11.75 8.23
CA LYS A 107 38.85 13.07 7.96
C LYS A 107 39.78 13.03 6.76
N ARG A 108 40.58 11.96 6.63
CA ARG A 108 41.41 11.70 5.46
C ARG A 108 40.59 11.57 4.18
N LEU A 109 39.52 10.78 4.21
CA LEU A 109 38.62 10.62 3.06
C LEU A 109 37.96 11.95 2.68
N TRP A 110 37.56 12.75 3.66
CA TRP A 110 37.04 14.10 3.45
C TRP A 110 38.03 14.97 2.66
N LEU A 111 39.30 15.00 3.11
CA LEU A 111 40.37 15.75 2.44
C LEU A 111 40.72 15.20 1.05
N ASP A 112 40.72 13.87 0.87
CA ASP A 112 40.99 13.24 -0.42
C ASP A 112 39.90 13.56 -1.46
N ILE A 113 38.62 13.55 -1.06
CA ILE A 113 37.51 13.96 -1.93
C ILE A 113 37.59 15.46 -2.22
N PHE A 114 37.76 16.28 -1.18
CA PHE A 114 37.89 17.73 -1.34
C PHE A 114 39.08 18.12 -2.22
N GLY A 115 40.18 17.38 -2.14
CA GLY A 115 41.38 17.59 -2.94
C GLY A 115 41.25 17.16 -4.40
N ASN A 116 40.23 16.40 -4.77
CA ASN A 116 40.10 15.86 -6.11
C ASN A 116 39.11 16.68 -6.95
N GLU A 117 39.65 17.54 -7.82
CA GLU A 117 38.89 18.45 -8.69
C GLU A 117 37.93 17.73 -9.65
N LYS A 118 38.19 16.44 -9.97
CA LYS A 118 37.28 15.64 -10.81
C LYS A 118 36.16 14.98 -10.03
N LEU A 119 36.38 14.68 -8.74
CA LEU A 119 35.35 14.11 -7.89
C LEU A 119 34.43 15.20 -7.34
N LEU A 120 34.97 16.34 -6.90
CA LEU A 120 34.18 17.44 -6.37
C LEU A 120 34.33 18.68 -7.26
N ASP A 121 33.43 18.82 -8.23
CA ASP A 121 33.36 20.01 -9.06
C ASP A 121 32.70 21.17 -8.30
N ILE A 122 33.33 22.34 -8.35
CA ILE A 122 32.84 23.55 -7.71
C ILE A 122 32.26 24.46 -8.80
N PRO A 123 30.93 24.62 -8.87
CA PRO A 123 30.30 25.35 -9.96
C PRO A 123 30.77 26.81 -9.99
N HIS A 124 31.03 27.28 -11.20
CA HIS A 124 31.50 28.65 -11.41
C HIS A 124 30.34 29.64 -11.25
N LEU A 125 30.55 30.67 -10.43
CA LEU A 125 29.66 31.83 -10.38
C LEU A 125 29.72 32.60 -11.70
N THR A 126 28.61 32.63 -12.44
CA THR A 126 28.33 33.71 -13.38
C THR A 126 27.92 34.93 -12.57
N LEU A 127 28.90 35.81 -12.30
CA LEU A 127 28.66 37.10 -11.67
C LEU A 127 28.07 38.06 -12.71
N ASP A 128 26.77 38.32 -12.60
CA ASP A 128 26.20 39.59 -13.06
C ASP A 128 26.80 40.69 -12.19
N GLN A 129 27.36 41.72 -12.82
CA GLN A 129 28.23 42.71 -12.17
C GLN A 129 27.53 43.65 -11.17
N ASN A 130 26.23 43.47 -10.91
CA ASN A 130 25.37 44.49 -10.26
C ASN A 130 24.72 44.10 -8.92
N SER A 131 25.10 42.99 -8.27
CA SER A 131 24.52 42.64 -6.96
C SER A 131 25.58 42.45 -5.88
N GLU A 132 25.79 43.47 -5.05
CA GLU A 132 26.70 43.44 -3.89
C GLU A 132 26.22 42.51 -2.75
N THR A 133 24.97 42.03 -2.81
CA THR A 133 24.32 41.21 -1.77
C THR A 133 23.64 39.96 -2.34
N ARG A 134 24.40 39.06 -2.97
CA ARG A 134 23.85 37.78 -3.46
C ARG A 134 23.83 36.73 -2.35
N THR A 135 22.63 36.26 -1.99
CA THR A 135 22.45 35.09 -1.13
C THR A 135 22.76 33.82 -1.90
N ILE A 136 23.71 33.02 -1.42
CA ILE A 136 24.01 31.68 -1.97
C ILE A 136 23.25 30.66 -1.14
N LEU A 137 22.34 29.93 -1.76
CA LEU A 137 21.60 28.86 -1.10
C LEU A 137 22.53 27.64 -0.94
N VAL A 138 22.70 27.18 0.29
CA VAL A 138 23.33 25.90 0.57
C VAL A 138 22.25 24.83 0.45
N GLN A 139 22.36 23.97 -0.57
CA GLN A 139 21.45 22.85 -0.78
C GLN A 139 21.73 21.75 0.24
N ASN A 140 20.68 21.22 0.86
CA ASN A 140 20.76 20.06 1.74
C ASN A 140 19.83 18.98 1.19
N TYR A 141 20.34 17.76 1.12
CA TYR A 141 19.61 16.57 0.71
C TYR A 141 18.98 15.87 1.92
N ILE A 142 19.59 16.02 3.10
CA ILE A 142 19.09 15.50 4.37
C ILE A 142 18.33 16.61 5.09
N ALA A 143 17.11 16.30 5.56
CA ALA A 143 16.27 17.26 6.27
C ALA A 143 16.88 17.66 7.62
N GLN A 144 17.29 18.93 7.75
CA GLN A 144 18.03 19.44 8.91
C GLN A 144 17.21 19.49 10.21
N ASP A 145 15.88 19.50 10.12
CA ASP A 145 14.99 19.64 11.28
C ASP A 145 14.93 18.40 12.19
N ARG A 146 15.64 17.31 11.83
CA ARG A 146 15.43 15.97 12.41
C ARG A 146 16.60 15.42 13.23
N ASN A 147 17.59 16.25 13.60
CA ASN A 147 18.83 15.84 14.30
C ASN A 147 19.65 14.74 13.60
N VAL A 148 19.40 14.48 12.30
CA VAL A 148 20.18 13.55 11.49
C VAL A 148 21.17 14.37 10.66
N THR A 149 22.45 14.19 10.93
CA THR A 149 23.54 14.82 10.19
C THR A 149 24.20 13.82 9.24
N CYS A 150 24.86 14.33 8.21
CA CYS A 150 25.63 13.51 7.28
C CYS A 150 26.78 12.84 8.05
N SER A 151 26.91 11.52 7.95
CA SER A 151 27.93 10.74 8.66
C SER A 151 29.13 10.38 7.77
N MET A 152 28.92 10.29 6.45
CA MET A 152 29.93 10.01 5.44
C MET A 152 30.35 11.31 4.72
N PRO A 153 31.65 11.51 4.43
CA PRO A 153 32.10 12.70 3.71
C PRO A 153 31.46 12.80 2.33
N PHE A 154 30.86 13.95 2.02
CA PHE A 154 30.23 14.25 0.73
C PHE A 154 29.25 13.18 0.22
N SER A 155 28.39 12.61 1.08
CA SER A 155 27.46 11.53 0.72
C SER A 155 26.61 11.80 -0.51
N TRP A 156 26.10 13.03 -0.66
CA TRP A 156 25.34 13.45 -1.84
C TRP A 156 26.17 13.29 -3.13
N ARG A 157 27.45 13.66 -3.09
CA ARG A 157 28.33 13.55 -4.26
C ARG A 157 28.70 12.11 -4.55
N ILE A 158 28.96 11.30 -3.51
CA ILE A 158 29.20 9.87 -3.67
C ILE A 158 27.97 9.20 -4.31
N LYS A 159 26.76 9.57 -3.88
CA LYS A 159 25.50 9.10 -4.47
C LYS A 159 25.41 9.46 -5.95
N ASP A 160 25.54 10.74 -6.30
CA ASP A 160 25.47 11.20 -7.69
C ASP A 160 26.55 10.52 -8.56
N TYR A 161 27.78 10.38 -8.03
CA TYR A 161 28.89 9.73 -8.72
C TYR A 161 28.63 8.25 -9.01
N LEU A 162 28.07 7.52 -8.04
CA LEU A 162 27.72 6.11 -8.23
C LEU A 162 26.54 5.93 -9.17
N GLU A 163 25.55 6.83 -9.15
CA GLU A 163 24.42 6.82 -10.10
C GLU A 163 24.89 7.11 -11.53
N GLU A 164 25.78 8.10 -11.72
CA GLU A 164 26.42 8.40 -13.01
C GLU A 164 27.18 7.19 -13.56
N LEU A 165 27.99 6.53 -12.71
CA LEU A 165 28.72 5.33 -13.09
C LEU A 165 27.78 4.15 -13.38
N TRP A 166 26.70 4.00 -12.62
CA TRP A 166 25.73 2.92 -12.80
C TRP A 166 25.04 3.03 -14.16
N VAL A 167 24.59 4.24 -14.54
CA VAL A 167 24.01 4.51 -15.86
C VAL A 167 25.00 4.17 -16.96
N HIS A 168 26.27 4.58 -16.83
CA HIS A 168 27.32 4.24 -17.80
C HIS A 168 27.51 2.72 -17.94
N ALA A 169 27.75 2.03 -16.84
CA ALA A 169 28.11 0.62 -16.84
C ALA A 169 26.97 -0.29 -17.37
N PHE A 170 25.72 -0.03 -16.97
CA PHE A 170 24.60 -0.90 -17.34
C PHE A 170 23.93 -0.52 -18.66
N GLN A 171 23.83 0.78 -19.00
CA GLN A 171 23.14 1.19 -20.24
C GLN A 171 24.07 1.22 -21.46
N HIS A 172 25.34 1.58 -21.28
CA HIS A 172 26.28 1.69 -22.41
C HIS A 172 27.15 0.44 -22.60
N GLU A 173 27.54 -0.23 -21.51
CA GLU A 173 28.52 -1.33 -21.57
C GLU A 173 27.92 -2.71 -21.26
N GLY A 174 26.69 -2.78 -20.73
CA GLY A 174 26.00 -4.05 -20.42
C GLY A 174 26.66 -4.86 -19.31
N HIS A 175 27.38 -4.20 -18.39
CA HIS A 175 28.11 -4.85 -17.31
C HIS A 175 27.19 -5.59 -16.32
N THR A 176 27.73 -6.64 -15.73
CA THR A 176 27.17 -7.34 -14.57
C THR A 176 27.48 -6.57 -13.28
N GLN A 177 26.75 -6.91 -12.19
CA GLN A 177 26.99 -6.28 -10.88
C GLN A 177 28.42 -6.52 -10.35
N GLY A 178 29.03 -7.67 -10.64
CA GLY A 178 30.41 -7.96 -10.25
C GLY A 178 31.42 -7.08 -11.01
N GLU A 179 31.23 -6.90 -12.32
CA GLU A 179 32.07 -6.02 -13.14
C GLU A 179 31.94 -4.54 -12.73
N PHE A 180 30.74 -4.12 -12.33
CA PHE A 180 30.51 -2.79 -11.77
C PHE A 180 31.27 -2.58 -10.44
N ASP A 181 31.30 -3.59 -9.58
CA ASP A 181 32.06 -3.56 -8.34
C ASP A 181 33.58 -3.46 -8.61
N GLU A 182 34.10 -4.25 -9.55
CA GLU A 182 35.50 -4.11 -9.99
C GLU A 182 35.83 -2.74 -10.59
N LEU A 183 34.90 -2.18 -11.36
CA LEU A 183 35.04 -0.83 -11.93
C LEU A 183 35.14 0.20 -10.81
N PHE A 184 34.30 0.11 -9.78
CA PHE A 184 34.33 1.02 -8.64
C PHE A 184 35.71 1.06 -7.98
N TRP A 185 36.34 -0.09 -7.73
CA TRP A 185 37.68 -0.14 -7.12
C TRP A 185 38.78 0.48 -7.99
N LYS A 186 38.58 0.56 -9.31
CA LYS A 186 39.51 1.23 -10.24
C LYS A 186 39.38 2.76 -10.21
N THR A 187 38.26 3.29 -9.71
CA THR A 187 37.99 4.73 -9.62
C THR A 187 38.84 5.44 -8.56
N PRO A 188 39.00 6.78 -8.63
CA PRO A 188 39.71 7.53 -7.59
C PRO A 188 39.10 7.33 -6.19
N LEU A 189 37.76 7.35 -6.07
CA LEU A 189 37.06 7.15 -4.81
C LEU A 189 37.27 5.74 -4.24
N GLY A 190 37.13 4.70 -5.09
CA GLY A 190 37.38 3.32 -4.70
C GLY A 190 38.80 3.14 -4.16
N ARG A 191 39.81 3.69 -4.86
CA ARG A 191 41.21 3.64 -4.41
C ARG A 191 41.47 4.36 -3.09
N TYR A 192 40.74 5.44 -2.77
CA TYR A 192 40.86 6.08 -1.46
C TYR A 192 40.34 5.18 -0.35
N ILE A 193 39.22 4.49 -0.60
CA ILE A 193 38.61 3.56 0.37
C ILE A 193 39.46 2.29 0.53
N THR A 194 40.05 1.74 -0.55
CA THR A 194 40.89 0.53 -0.49
C THR A 194 42.16 0.71 0.35
N LYS A 195 42.63 1.95 0.57
CA LYS A 195 43.79 2.22 1.44
C LYS A 195 43.51 1.92 2.91
N ALA A 196 42.24 1.95 3.32
CA ALA A 196 41.84 1.66 4.68
C ALA A 196 41.76 0.14 4.92
N ASP A 197 41.88 -0.28 6.16
CA ASP A 197 41.70 -1.67 6.57
C ASP A 197 40.22 -2.09 6.48
N GLU A 198 39.94 -3.39 6.60
CA GLU A 198 38.59 -3.93 6.43
C GLU A 198 37.57 -3.39 7.44
N GLU A 199 37.97 -3.08 8.68
CA GLU A 199 37.05 -2.55 9.68
C GLU A 199 36.59 -1.15 9.30
N THR A 200 37.53 -0.29 8.91
CA THR A 200 37.26 1.05 8.41
C THR A 200 36.45 1.04 7.11
N GLN A 201 36.71 0.08 6.20
CA GLN A 201 35.89 -0.06 4.98
C GLN A 201 34.43 -0.40 5.31
N ARG A 202 34.18 -1.27 6.29
CA ARG A 202 32.83 -1.57 6.78
C ARG A 202 32.19 -0.36 7.44
N GLU A 203 32.97 0.45 8.16
CA GLU A 203 32.50 1.71 8.73
C GLU A 203 32.03 2.68 7.63
N PHE A 204 32.82 2.88 6.56
CA PHE A 204 32.42 3.70 5.42
C PHE A 204 31.13 3.20 4.77
N PHE A 205 31.00 1.88 4.61
CA PHE A 205 29.77 1.28 4.08
C PHE A 205 28.57 1.58 4.97
N GLN A 206 28.67 1.41 6.30
CA GLN A 206 27.59 1.68 7.25
C GLN A 206 27.17 3.16 7.26
N ARG A 207 28.15 4.07 7.32
CA ARG A 207 27.92 5.53 7.25
C ARG A 207 27.23 5.92 5.95
N TYR A 208 27.73 5.40 4.82
CA TYR A 208 27.14 5.69 3.51
C TYR A 208 25.73 5.12 3.37
N LEU A 209 25.47 3.90 3.87
CA LEU A 209 24.15 3.28 3.84
C LEU A 209 23.13 4.10 4.62
N GLN A 210 23.51 4.62 5.80
CA GLN A 210 22.67 5.49 6.61
C GLN A 210 22.34 6.79 5.88
N ASP A 211 23.37 7.47 5.37
CA ASP A 211 23.18 8.74 4.64
C ASP A 211 22.37 8.52 3.35
N PHE A 212 22.56 7.39 2.66
CA PHE A 212 21.81 7.03 1.47
C PHE A 212 20.31 6.90 1.76
N ILE A 213 19.93 6.23 2.85
CA ILE A 213 18.52 6.17 3.30
C ILE A 213 18.01 7.56 3.63
N ALA A 214 18.77 8.37 4.38
CA ALA A 214 18.36 9.72 4.77
C ALA A 214 18.17 10.67 3.57
N MET A 215 18.95 10.50 2.50
CA MET A 215 18.83 11.28 1.26
C MET A 215 17.70 10.77 0.34
N THR A 216 17.34 9.49 0.42
CA THR A 216 16.46 8.85 -0.59
C THR A 216 15.05 8.56 -0.07
N MET A 217 14.88 8.41 1.26
CA MET A 217 13.61 8.10 1.91
C MET A 217 13.20 9.19 2.90
N ASN A 218 11.90 9.35 3.12
CA ASN A 218 11.39 10.30 4.10
C ASN A 218 11.38 9.66 5.50
N VAL A 219 12.41 9.95 6.30
CA VAL A 219 12.58 9.35 7.63
C VAL A 219 12.30 10.36 8.74
N THR A 220 11.27 10.11 9.54
CA THR A 220 10.76 11.09 10.54
C THR A 220 11.42 11.00 11.91
N CYS A 221 11.94 9.85 12.31
CA CYS A 221 12.61 9.69 13.60
C CYS A 221 13.85 8.76 13.51
N PRO A 222 14.75 8.80 14.51
CA PRO A 222 15.97 7.99 14.53
C PRO A 222 15.71 6.47 14.54
N GLU A 223 14.64 6.03 15.21
CA GLU A 223 14.28 4.61 15.29
C GLU A 223 13.88 4.06 13.91
N ASP A 224 13.11 4.84 13.14
CA ASP A 224 12.76 4.50 11.75
C ASP A 224 14.00 4.47 10.86
N LEU A 225 14.96 5.40 11.07
CA LEU A 225 16.24 5.41 10.34
C LEU A 225 17.00 4.12 10.60
N GLN A 226 17.17 3.75 11.87
CA GLN A 226 17.87 2.53 12.26
C GLN A 226 17.24 1.29 11.62
N LEU A 227 15.91 1.23 11.60
CA LEU A 227 15.17 0.11 11.03
C LEU A 227 15.34 0.03 9.50
N LEU A 228 15.21 1.16 8.80
CA LEU A 228 15.40 1.21 7.35
C LEU A 228 16.85 0.94 6.93
N CYS A 229 17.83 1.38 7.73
CA CYS A 229 19.23 1.00 7.54
C CYS A 229 19.42 -0.52 7.69
N GLY A 230 18.83 -1.11 8.73
CA GLY A 230 18.80 -2.56 8.91
C GLY A 230 18.16 -3.29 7.73
N ALA A 231 17.04 -2.76 7.21
CA ALA A 231 16.33 -3.30 6.07
C ALA A 231 17.18 -3.28 4.79
N LEU A 232 17.80 -2.15 4.47
CA LEU A 232 18.67 -2.03 3.29
C LEU A 232 19.92 -2.91 3.41
N ASN A 233 20.48 -3.05 4.61
CA ASN A 233 21.61 -3.95 4.83
C ASN A 233 21.21 -5.44 4.63
N CYS A 234 19.99 -5.82 5.00
CA CYS A 234 19.45 -7.14 4.67
C CYS A 234 19.25 -7.31 3.16
N CYS A 235 18.79 -6.27 2.45
CA CYS A 235 18.67 -6.29 0.99
C CYS A 235 20.03 -6.49 0.31
N VAL A 236 21.09 -5.86 0.82
CA VAL A 236 22.46 -6.03 0.33
C VAL A 236 22.92 -7.47 0.54
N SER A 237 22.72 -8.02 1.74
CA SER A 237 23.07 -9.41 2.06
C SER A 237 22.34 -10.41 1.17
N GLU A 238 21.03 -10.20 0.96
CA GLU A 238 20.18 -11.05 0.13
C GLU A 238 20.63 -11.01 -1.34
N LEU A 239 20.90 -9.83 -1.88
CA LEU A 239 21.34 -9.66 -3.26
C LEU A 239 22.71 -10.31 -3.50
N ARG A 240 23.64 -10.15 -2.55
CA ARG A 240 24.98 -10.73 -2.67
C ARG A 240 24.93 -12.25 -2.68
N LEU A 241 24.07 -12.85 -1.87
CA LEU A 241 23.87 -14.30 -1.87
C LEU A 241 23.20 -14.80 -3.15
N GLN A 242 22.26 -14.06 -3.71
CA GLN A 242 21.63 -14.42 -4.99
C GLN A 242 22.59 -14.35 -6.19
N LEU A 243 23.67 -13.59 -6.07
CA LEU A 243 24.70 -13.43 -7.11
C LEU A 243 26.01 -14.18 -6.78
N ASP A 244 25.99 -15.08 -5.80
CA ASP A 244 27.16 -15.82 -5.31
C ASP A 244 28.38 -14.93 -4.97
N ALA A 245 28.12 -13.69 -4.57
CA ALA A 245 29.11 -12.67 -4.24
C ALA A 245 29.30 -12.53 -2.71
N ALA A 246 29.15 -13.62 -1.96
CA ALA A 246 29.33 -13.61 -0.51
C ALA A 246 30.80 -13.38 -0.09
N ASP A 247 31.75 -13.83 -0.93
CA ASP A 247 33.18 -13.75 -0.68
C ASP A 247 33.82 -12.43 -1.14
N THR A 248 33.08 -11.56 -1.82
CA THR A 248 33.59 -10.26 -2.29
C THR A 248 33.68 -9.22 -1.17
N ALA A 249 34.53 -8.22 -1.35
CA ALA A 249 34.62 -7.11 -0.40
C ALA A 249 33.32 -6.29 -0.37
N LEU A 250 32.92 -5.81 0.81
CA LEU A 250 31.72 -4.99 0.95
C LEU A 250 31.99 -3.57 0.43
N SER A 251 31.38 -3.22 -0.70
CA SER A 251 31.58 -1.94 -1.38
C SER A 251 30.31 -1.08 -1.42
N LEU A 252 30.48 0.23 -1.66
CA LEU A 252 29.39 1.20 -1.77
C LEU A 252 28.39 0.91 -2.92
N PRO A 253 28.81 0.45 -4.11
CA PRO A 253 27.92 0.01 -5.19
C PRO A 253 26.77 -0.93 -4.78
N TRP A 254 27.00 -1.80 -3.80
CA TRP A 254 25.98 -2.74 -3.35
C TRP A 254 24.75 -2.06 -2.74
N VAL A 255 24.93 -0.89 -2.10
CA VAL A 255 23.83 -0.09 -1.53
C VAL A 255 22.85 0.32 -2.63
N HIS A 256 23.36 0.78 -3.77
CA HIS A 256 22.55 1.18 -4.94
C HIS A 256 21.87 -0.02 -5.58
N ALA A 257 22.62 -1.09 -5.84
CA ALA A 257 22.08 -2.29 -6.46
C ALA A 257 20.95 -2.91 -5.63
N ALA A 258 21.14 -3.00 -4.32
CA ALA A 258 20.12 -3.47 -3.40
C ALA A 258 18.91 -2.53 -3.36
N TYR A 259 19.13 -1.21 -3.26
CA TYR A 259 18.03 -0.26 -3.27
C TYR A 259 17.21 -0.34 -4.56
N HIS A 260 17.84 -0.37 -5.74
CA HIS A 260 17.13 -0.47 -7.02
C HIS A 260 16.29 -1.75 -7.12
N LYS A 261 16.82 -2.88 -6.65
CA LYS A 261 16.10 -4.17 -6.69
C LYS A 261 14.94 -4.23 -5.68
N PHE A 262 15.14 -3.72 -4.46
CA PHE A 262 14.20 -3.88 -3.35
C PHE A 262 13.40 -2.60 -3.03
N LYS A 263 13.49 -1.57 -3.87
CA LYS A 263 12.87 -0.25 -3.69
C LYS A 263 11.41 -0.32 -3.26
N ASN A 264 10.61 -1.11 -3.97
CA ASN A 264 9.17 -1.21 -3.72
C ASN A 264 8.88 -1.80 -2.33
N ARG A 265 9.65 -2.79 -1.89
CA ARG A 265 9.51 -3.41 -0.56
C ARG A 265 9.90 -2.44 0.56
N LEU A 266 11.01 -1.72 0.39
CA LEU A 266 11.47 -0.69 1.33
C LEU A 266 10.47 0.48 1.46
N GLN A 267 9.92 0.94 0.33
CA GLN A 267 8.89 1.98 0.32
C GLN A 267 7.59 1.49 0.96
N ASN A 268 7.21 0.23 0.75
CA ASN A 268 6.02 -0.34 1.38
C ASN A 268 6.19 -0.49 2.90
N LEU A 269 7.37 -0.89 3.37
CA LEU A 269 7.74 -0.89 4.79
C LEU A 269 7.61 0.50 5.40
N SER A 270 8.22 1.51 4.78
CA SER A 270 8.10 2.91 5.23
C SER A 270 6.66 3.39 5.26
N ARG A 271 5.84 3.02 4.26
CA ARG A 271 4.41 3.34 4.23
C ARG A 271 3.65 2.73 5.41
N MET A 272 3.91 1.47 5.75
CA MET A 272 3.26 0.81 6.88
C MET A 272 3.63 1.46 8.21
N ILE A 273 4.92 1.78 8.41
CA ILE A 273 5.40 2.50 9.60
C ILE A 273 4.74 3.89 9.71
N CYS A 274 4.62 4.62 8.60
CA CYS A 274 3.93 5.92 8.62
C CYS A 274 2.43 5.81 8.94
N ILE A 275 1.77 4.70 8.58
CA ILE A 275 0.35 4.48 8.87
C ILE A 275 0.15 4.04 10.33
N GLU A 276 0.98 3.13 10.83
CA GLU A 276 0.95 2.61 12.20
C GLU A 276 2.33 2.70 12.87
N PRO A 277 2.67 3.85 13.49
CA PRO A 277 4.00 4.09 14.06
C PRO A 277 4.40 3.15 15.21
N GLN A 278 3.43 2.50 15.87
CA GLN A 278 3.70 1.56 16.96
C GLN A 278 4.51 0.34 16.49
N VAL A 279 4.35 -0.02 15.21
CA VAL A 279 5.03 -1.16 14.58
C VAL A 279 6.56 -1.03 14.64
N THR A 280 7.12 0.19 14.61
CA THR A 280 8.57 0.39 14.70
C THR A 280 9.15 -0.23 15.97
N GLN A 281 8.49 -0.06 17.13
CA GLN A 281 8.98 -0.61 18.40
C GLN A 281 8.88 -2.13 18.47
N ASP A 282 7.81 -2.71 17.91
CA ASP A 282 7.65 -4.16 17.83
C ASP A 282 8.72 -4.80 16.96
N LEU A 283 9.07 -4.16 15.83
CA LEU A 283 10.10 -4.65 14.93
C LEU A 283 11.50 -4.57 15.54
N ILE A 284 11.80 -3.53 16.34
CA ILE A 284 13.12 -3.36 17.00
C ILE A 284 13.30 -4.36 18.15
N SER A 285 12.22 -4.64 18.88
CA SER A 285 12.20 -5.59 19.99
C SER A 285 12.20 -7.05 19.53
N ASN A 286 11.72 -7.33 18.33
CA ASN A 286 11.70 -8.67 17.77
C ASN A 286 13.11 -9.18 17.44
N HIS A 287 13.51 -10.33 17.99
CA HIS A 287 14.81 -10.93 17.68
C HIS A 287 14.88 -11.54 16.28
N HIS A 288 13.74 -11.94 15.71
CA HIS A 288 13.67 -12.58 14.40
C HIS A 288 13.89 -11.61 13.23
N THR A 289 13.84 -10.31 13.48
CA THR A 289 14.07 -9.25 12.49
C THR A 289 15.53 -8.76 12.47
N ARG A 290 16.38 -9.18 13.41
CA ARG A 290 17.77 -8.72 13.53
C ARG A 290 18.74 -9.55 12.69
N GLY A 291 19.58 -8.85 11.90
CA GLY A 291 20.76 -9.44 11.25
C GLY A 291 20.44 -10.58 10.28
N GLY A 292 19.46 -10.35 9.40
CA GLY A 292 18.99 -11.34 8.44
C GLY A 292 19.79 -11.38 7.13
N VAL A 293 19.85 -12.58 6.55
CA VAL A 293 20.28 -12.83 5.16
C VAL A 293 19.24 -12.35 4.14
N GLU A 294 18.00 -12.14 4.58
CA GLU A 294 16.83 -11.87 3.76
C GLU A 294 16.10 -10.64 4.32
N LEU A 295 15.59 -9.77 3.45
CA LEU A 295 14.69 -8.69 3.86
C LEU A 295 13.37 -9.32 4.34
N VAL A 296 13.11 -9.27 5.65
CA VAL A 296 11.85 -9.78 6.26
C VAL A 296 11.03 -8.68 6.95
N LEU A 297 11.63 -7.50 7.19
CA LEU A 297 11.05 -6.43 8.00
C LEU A 297 9.69 -5.94 7.48
N ASP A 298 9.51 -5.87 6.17
CA ASP A 298 8.23 -5.52 5.52
C ASP A 298 7.14 -6.56 5.78
N THR A 299 7.46 -7.86 5.71
CA THR A 299 6.49 -8.93 6.00
C THR A 299 6.12 -8.97 7.49
N TYR A 300 7.08 -8.74 8.40
CA TYR A 300 6.81 -8.64 9.82
C TYR A 300 6.04 -7.35 10.17
N ALA A 301 6.31 -6.24 9.49
CA ALA A 301 5.54 -5.00 9.64
C ALA A 301 4.07 -5.24 9.27
N ALA A 302 3.82 -5.91 8.14
CA ALA A 302 2.47 -6.29 7.72
C ALA A 302 1.81 -7.23 8.72
N PHE A 303 2.56 -8.19 9.27
CA PHE A 303 2.05 -9.10 10.30
C PHE A 303 1.62 -8.35 11.57
N ALA A 304 2.47 -7.46 12.09
CA ALA A 304 2.13 -6.61 13.23
C ALA A 304 0.93 -5.71 12.92
N CYS A 305 0.86 -5.10 11.72
CA CYS A 305 -0.29 -4.30 11.29
C CYS A 305 -1.60 -5.11 11.33
N VAL A 306 -1.58 -6.36 10.87
CA VAL A 306 -2.75 -7.24 10.93
C VAL A 306 -3.16 -7.55 12.38
N GLU A 307 -2.20 -7.77 13.28
CA GLU A 307 -2.47 -7.95 14.72
C GLU A 307 -3.04 -6.68 15.38
N TYR A 308 -2.58 -5.49 14.97
CA TYR A 308 -3.13 -4.21 15.45
C TYR A 308 -4.56 -3.96 14.96
N LEU A 309 -4.93 -4.52 13.81
CA LEU A 309 -6.28 -4.42 13.27
C LEU A 309 -7.29 -5.37 13.94
N GLU A 310 -6.87 -6.20 14.89
CA GLU A 310 -7.80 -7.05 15.64
C GLU A 310 -8.87 -6.19 16.35
N PRO A 311 -10.17 -6.46 16.09
CA PRO A 311 -11.23 -5.60 16.59
C PRO A 311 -11.36 -5.70 18.11
N ARG A 312 -10.94 -4.66 18.83
CA ARG A 312 -11.04 -4.59 20.31
C ARG A 312 -12.40 -4.07 20.79
N LEU A 313 -12.91 -3.02 20.15
CA LEU A 313 -14.16 -2.33 20.53
C LEU A 313 -14.96 -1.99 19.26
N LEU A 314 -16.19 -2.51 19.16
CA LEU A 314 -17.11 -2.27 18.04
C LEU A 314 -18.51 -1.84 18.52
N ASP A 315 -18.64 -1.41 19.78
CA ASP A 315 -19.92 -1.17 20.41
C ASP A 315 -20.65 0.05 19.82
N THR A 316 -19.92 1.08 19.40
CA THR A 316 -20.50 2.34 18.87
C THR A 316 -20.20 2.54 17.39
N ASN A 317 -21.07 3.26 16.66
CA ASN A 317 -20.85 3.60 15.24
C ASN A 317 -19.55 4.39 15.00
N VAL A 318 -19.13 5.26 15.93
CA VAL A 318 -17.86 6.00 15.83
C VAL A 318 -16.67 5.04 15.86
N GLN A 319 -16.68 4.04 16.75
CA GLN A 319 -15.63 3.02 16.83
C GLN A 319 -15.61 2.15 15.56
N ARG A 320 -16.78 1.70 15.09
CA ARG A 320 -16.92 0.92 13.85
C ARG A 320 -16.34 1.67 12.65
N GLN A 321 -16.69 2.94 12.47
CA GLN A 321 -16.15 3.78 11.39
C GLN A 321 -14.64 4.03 11.52
N ALA A 322 -14.14 4.28 12.73
CA ALA A 322 -12.72 4.48 12.96
C ALA A 322 -11.91 3.23 12.59
N TRP A 323 -12.38 2.05 13.00
CA TRP A 323 -11.77 0.77 12.67
C TRP A 323 -11.82 0.47 11.17
N LEU A 324 -12.96 0.63 10.51
CA LEU A 324 -13.07 0.47 9.05
C LEU A 324 -12.12 1.41 8.28
N ARG A 325 -11.93 2.65 8.75
CA ARG A 325 -10.96 3.59 8.15
C ARG A 325 -9.53 3.10 8.33
N GLN A 326 -9.17 2.50 9.46
CA GLN A 326 -7.84 1.91 9.67
C GLN A 326 -7.61 0.72 8.73
N VAL A 327 -8.58 -0.20 8.61
CA VAL A 327 -8.52 -1.32 7.66
C VAL A 327 -8.32 -0.81 6.23
N LYS A 328 -9.10 0.19 5.79
CA LYS A 328 -8.96 0.79 4.44
C LYS A 328 -7.60 1.46 4.21
N LYS A 329 -6.99 2.09 5.22
CA LYS A 329 -5.64 2.68 5.09
C LYS A 329 -4.56 1.62 4.86
N LEU A 330 -4.67 0.48 5.54
CA LEU A 330 -3.69 -0.62 5.49
C LEU A 330 -3.95 -1.64 4.38
N GLN A 331 -5.09 -1.57 3.68
CA GLN A 331 -5.44 -2.51 2.62
C GLN A 331 -4.37 -2.63 1.53
N VAL A 332 -4.04 -1.53 0.86
CA VAL A 332 -3.06 -1.55 -0.24
C VAL A 332 -1.68 -2.08 0.18
N PRO A 333 -1.04 -1.58 1.27
CA PRO A 333 0.28 -2.07 1.64
C PRO A 333 0.29 -3.55 2.04
N ILE A 334 -0.75 -4.06 2.70
CA ILE A 334 -0.85 -5.48 3.08
C ILE A 334 -1.09 -6.36 1.84
N GLU A 335 -2.00 -5.95 0.94
CA GLU A 335 -2.28 -6.70 -0.28
C GLU A 335 -1.07 -6.78 -1.21
N LEU A 336 -0.24 -5.73 -1.26
CA LEU A 336 1.01 -5.74 -2.02
C LEU A 336 1.99 -6.79 -1.49
N ILE A 337 2.06 -6.99 -0.17
CA ILE A 337 2.90 -8.03 0.46
C ILE A 337 2.42 -9.43 0.08
N CYS A 338 1.10 -9.63 0.02
CA CYS A 338 0.48 -10.93 -0.28
C CYS A 338 0.29 -11.20 -1.78
N SER A 339 0.61 -10.25 -2.66
CA SER A 339 0.44 -10.42 -4.11
C SER A 339 1.34 -11.53 -4.67
N GLU A 340 0.84 -12.26 -5.67
CA GLU A 340 1.57 -13.36 -6.31
C GLU A 340 2.93 -12.91 -6.85
N ASP A 341 2.98 -11.73 -7.48
CA ASP A 341 4.22 -11.18 -8.04
C ASP A 341 5.26 -10.89 -6.96
N SER A 342 4.86 -10.31 -5.83
CA SER A 342 5.77 -10.09 -4.70
C SER A 342 6.28 -11.41 -4.12
N VAL A 343 5.37 -12.36 -3.83
CA VAL A 343 5.68 -13.64 -3.18
C VAL A 343 6.63 -14.52 -4.02
N ARG A 344 6.56 -14.42 -5.36
CA ARG A 344 7.49 -15.13 -6.27
C ARG A 344 8.95 -14.74 -6.06
N HIS A 345 9.21 -13.48 -5.70
CA HIS A 345 10.56 -12.93 -5.53
C HIS A 345 11.07 -13.01 -4.09
N TYR A 346 10.25 -13.49 -3.15
CA TYR A 346 10.63 -13.60 -1.74
C TYR A 346 11.52 -14.81 -1.46
N GLY A 347 12.37 -14.69 -0.44
CA GLY A 347 13.02 -15.84 0.17
C GLY A 347 12.03 -16.66 1.02
N GLU A 348 12.49 -17.81 1.50
CA GLU A 348 11.62 -18.76 2.20
C GLU A 348 11.05 -18.21 3.50
N ARG A 349 11.79 -17.35 4.22
CA ARG A 349 11.29 -16.76 5.48
C ARG A 349 10.16 -15.78 5.18
N SER A 350 10.34 -14.88 4.23
CA SER A 350 9.30 -13.92 3.83
C SER A 350 8.07 -14.63 3.26
N LYS A 351 8.23 -15.72 2.50
CA LYS A 351 7.09 -16.52 2.01
C LYS A 351 6.25 -17.12 3.14
N VAL A 352 6.90 -17.63 4.20
CA VAL A 352 6.19 -18.20 5.37
C VAL A 352 5.42 -17.12 6.11
N ILE A 353 6.02 -15.95 6.33
CA ILE A 353 5.35 -14.84 7.01
C ILE A 353 4.24 -14.25 6.13
N ALA A 354 4.46 -14.06 4.83
CA ALA A 354 3.45 -13.57 3.88
C ALA A 354 2.19 -14.44 3.86
N ARG A 355 2.32 -15.77 3.95
CA ARG A 355 1.17 -16.68 4.10
C ARG A 355 0.38 -16.45 5.39
N ARG A 356 1.07 -16.18 6.51
CA ARG A 356 0.41 -15.84 7.79
C ARG A 356 -0.30 -14.49 7.70
N VAL A 357 0.36 -13.50 7.09
CA VAL A 357 -0.23 -12.18 6.82
C VAL A 357 -1.47 -12.33 5.94
N GLN A 358 -1.42 -13.13 4.88
CA GLN A 358 -2.56 -13.38 3.99
C GLN A 358 -3.73 -14.00 4.74
N ALA A 359 -3.48 -15.03 5.57
CA ALA A 359 -4.53 -15.66 6.37
C ALA A 359 -5.17 -14.68 7.36
N GLY A 360 -4.36 -13.90 8.08
CA GLY A 360 -4.86 -12.88 9.01
C GLY A 360 -5.59 -11.75 8.29
N TRP A 361 -5.07 -11.29 7.14
CA TRP A 361 -5.70 -10.24 6.34
C TRP A 361 -7.04 -10.68 5.76
N ASN A 362 -7.14 -11.89 5.21
CA ASN A 362 -8.41 -12.43 4.70
C ASN A 362 -9.48 -12.46 5.79
N ARG A 363 -9.09 -12.80 7.02
CA ARG A 363 -9.98 -12.76 8.20
C ARG A 363 -10.42 -11.33 8.51
N ILE A 364 -9.48 -10.40 8.67
CA ILE A 364 -9.77 -8.98 9.00
C ILE A 364 -10.61 -8.32 7.90
N PHE A 365 -10.31 -8.58 6.63
CA PHE A 365 -11.03 -8.02 5.50
C PHE A 365 -12.46 -8.60 5.40
N THR A 366 -12.64 -9.91 5.60
CA THR A 366 -13.99 -10.50 5.67
C THR A 366 -14.81 -9.91 6.83
N LEU A 367 -14.19 -9.74 8.00
CA LEU A 367 -14.80 -9.07 9.14
C LEU A 367 -15.16 -7.60 8.82
N SER A 368 -14.31 -6.89 8.08
CA SER A 368 -14.57 -5.50 7.72
C SER A 368 -15.76 -5.36 6.79
N LEU A 369 -15.92 -6.26 5.82
CA LEU A 369 -17.12 -6.34 4.99
C LEU A 369 -18.36 -6.61 5.85
N PHE A 370 -18.29 -7.54 6.80
CA PHE A 370 -19.42 -7.83 7.68
C PHE A 370 -19.79 -6.62 8.53
N VAL A 371 -18.82 -5.94 9.14
CA VAL A 371 -19.06 -4.74 9.93
C VAL A 371 -19.63 -3.60 9.08
N GLU A 372 -19.07 -3.37 7.89
CA GLU A 372 -19.52 -2.31 6.97
C GLU A 372 -20.96 -2.52 6.50
N HIS A 373 -21.34 -3.74 6.15
CA HIS A 373 -22.67 -4.02 5.60
C HIS A 373 -23.73 -4.35 6.66
N MET A 374 -23.36 -5.05 7.74
CA MET A 374 -24.32 -5.57 8.74
C MET A 374 -24.41 -4.75 10.01
N LEU A 375 -23.30 -4.18 10.48
CA LEU A 375 -23.21 -3.58 11.80
C LEU A 375 -23.21 -2.05 11.75
N LEU A 376 -22.69 -1.45 10.68
CA LEU A 376 -22.70 -0.01 10.52
C LEU A 376 -24.15 0.49 10.38
N ASP A 377 -24.52 1.45 11.23
CA ASP A 377 -25.83 2.10 11.21
C ASP A 377 -27.04 1.15 11.42
N ILE A 378 -26.81 -0.06 11.97
CA ILE A 378 -27.87 -1.06 12.23
C ILE A 378 -28.95 -0.55 13.19
N GLU A 379 -28.61 0.37 14.08
CA GLU A 379 -29.55 1.00 15.02
C GLU A 379 -30.64 1.79 14.29
N HIS A 380 -30.40 2.26 13.07
CA HIS A 380 -31.43 2.91 12.24
C HIS A 380 -32.45 1.92 11.67
N VAL A 381 -32.11 0.63 11.59
CA VAL A 381 -33.05 -0.42 11.19
C VAL A 381 -33.93 -0.79 12.38
N GLU A 382 -33.31 -1.22 13.48
CA GLU A 382 -33.96 -1.54 14.75
C GLU A 382 -32.88 -1.65 15.84
N GLU A 383 -33.02 -0.90 16.95
CA GLU A 383 -32.01 -0.85 18.02
C GLU A 383 -31.70 -2.23 18.62
N LYS A 384 -32.70 -3.13 18.68
CA LYS A 384 -32.54 -4.49 19.23
C LYS A 384 -31.66 -5.40 18.39
N LEU A 385 -31.43 -5.08 17.11
CA LEU A 385 -30.59 -5.89 16.21
C LEU A 385 -29.09 -5.68 16.47
N ALA A 386 -28.67 -4.52 17.02
CA ALA A 386 -27.27 -4.23 17.29
C ALA A 386 -26.57 -5.32 18.15
N PRO A 387 -27.08 -5.72 19.33
CA PRO A 387 -26.45 -6.79 20.12
C PRO A 387 -26.45 -8.15 19.41
N LEU A 388 -27.47 -8.43 18.58
CA LEU A 388 -27.55 -9.65 17.79
C LEU A 388 -26.42 -9.70 16.74
N VAL A 389 -26.25 -8.64 15.95
CA VAL A 389 -25.22 -8.57 14.91
C VAL A 389 -23.83 -8.52 15.53
N LEU A 390 -23.64 -7.84 16.67
CA LEU A 390 -22.38 -7.88 17.43
C LEU A 390 -22.01 -9.30 17.87
N LYS A 391 -22.99 -10.07 18.36
CA LYS A 391 -22.78 -11.49 18.70
C LYS A 391 -22.33 -12.29 17.47
N HIS A 392 -22.99 -12.11 16.33
CA HIS A 392 -22.63 -12.82 15.10
C HIS A 392 -21.28 -12.35 14.52
N THR A 393 -20.90 -11.09 14.72
CA THR A 393 -19.56 -10.57 14.35
C THR A 393 -18.47 -11.29 15.14
N LYS A 394 -18.67 -11.51 16.45
CA LYS A 394 -17.74 -12.27 17.29
C LYS A 394 -17.65 -13.75 16.88
N LEU A 395 -18.79 -14.37 16.56
CA LEU A 395 -18.82 -15.73 16.04
C LEU A 395 -18.08 -15.85 14.70
N LEU A 396 -18.27 -14.88 13.80
CA LEU A 396 -17.55 -14.83 12.53
C LEU A 396 -16.03 -14.74 12.72
N CYS A 397 -15.58 -13.94 13.69
CA CYS A 397 -14.16 -13.87 14.05
C CYS A 397 -13.61 -15.24 14.44
N GLN A 398 -14.32 -15.96 15.31
CA GLN A 398 -13.92 -17.29 15.79
C GLN A 398 -13.93 -18.37 14.69
N LEU A 399 -14.87 -18.28 13.73
CA LEU A 399 -14.90 -19.19 12.58
C LEU A 399 -13.68 -18.96 11.67
N LEU A 400 -13.43 -17.70 11.32
CA LEU A 400 -12.33 -17.33 10.42
C LEU A 400 -10.94 -17.51 11.05
N GLU A 401 -10.82 -17.55 12.38
CA GLU A 401 -9.59 -17.92 13.08
C GLU A 401 -9.15 -19.36 12.76
N LYS A 402 -10.08 -20.27 12.50
CA LYS A 402 -9.77 -21.67 12.13
C LYS A 402 -9.28 -21.77 10.70
N ASN A 403 -10.03 -21.18 9.77
CA ASN A 403 -9.69 -21.13 8.36
C ASN A 403 -10.36 -19.93 7.68
N SER A 404 -9.56 -18.96 7.26
CA SER A 404 -10.01 -17.73 6.59
C SER A 404 -10.07 -17.84 5.07
N ASP A 405 -9.75 -19.00 4.49
CA ASP A 405 -9.82 -19.20 3.04
C ASP A 405 -11.22 -19.58 2.56
N LEU A 406 -11.97 -18.56 2.14
CA LEU A 406 -13.34 -18.69 1.59
C LEU A 406 -13.39 -19.28 0.17
N LYS A 407 -12.25 -19.66 -0.41
CA LYS A 407 -12.22 -20.50 -1.62
C LYS A 407 -12.41 -21.97 -1.30
N THR A 408 -12.32 -22.36 -0.03
CA THR A 408 -12.57 -23.72 0.44
C THR A 408 -14.04 -23.93 0.79
N LYS A 409 -14.52 -25.17 0.60
CA LYS A 409 -15.93 -25.53 0.86
C LYS A 409 -16.31 -25.29 2.33
N GLU A 410 -15.48 -25.77 3.24
CA GLU A 410 -15.78 -25.76 4.69
C GLU A 410 -15.95 -24.33 5.20
N SER A 411 -14.96 -23.46 4.99
CA SER A 411 -15.04 -22.05 5.43
C SER A 411 -16.17 -21.29 4.76
N PHE A 412 -16.41 -21.51 3.46
CA PHE A 412 -17.52 -20.88 2.76
C PHE A 412 -18.87 -21.28 3.36
N GLU A 413 -19.11 -22.58 3.56
CA GLU A 413 -20.35 -23.10 4.14
C GLU A 413 -20.56 -22.62 5.59
N GLU A 414 -19.50 -22.53 6.39
CA GLU A 414 -19.57 -21.99 7.75
C GLU A 414 -20.01 -20.52 7.77
N VAL A 415 -19.44 -19.68 6.90
CA VAL A 415 -19.81 -18.25 6.80
C VAL A 415 -21.24 -18.08 6.29
N ILE A 416 -21.66 -18.87 5.29
CA ILE A 416 -23.05 -18.85 4.80
C ILE A 416 -24.02 -19.35 5.88
N GLY A 417 -23.66 -20.39 6.63
CA GLY A 417 -24.44 -20.90 7.76
C GLY A 417 -24.61 -19.85 8.87
N LEU A 418 -23.54 -19.12 9.20
CA LEU A 418 -23.60 -18.00 10.15
C LEU A 418 -24.51 -16.89 9.64
N LEU A 419 -24.42 -16.51 8.37
CA LEU A 419 -25.26 -15.46 7.78
C LEU A 419 -26.75 -15.85 7.77
N LYS A 420 -27.06 -17.12 7.49
CA LYS A 420 -28.42 -17.69 7.61
C LYS A 420 -28.95 -17.63 9.04
N THR A 421 -28.16 -18.10 9.99
CA THR A 421 -28.50 -18.06 11.42
C THR A 421 -28.72 -16.62 11.92
N CYS A 422 -27.90 -15.68 11.44
CA CYS A 422 -28.04 -14.26 11.76
C CYS A 422 -29.36 -13.69 11.24
N LYS A 423 -29.74 -14.03 10.00
CA LYS A 423 -31.02 -13.63 9.43
C LYS A 423 -32.20 -14.23 10.20
N ASP A 424 -32.16 -15.52 10.50
CA ASP A 424 -33.25 -16.21 11.19
C ASP A 424 -33.45 -15.64 12.61
N ALA A 425 -32.36 -15.35 13.32
CA ALA A 425 -32.45 -14.71 14.63
C ALA A 425 -32.91 -13.24 14.56
N ALA A 426 -32.62 -12.53 13.46
CA ALA A 426 -33.19 -11.20 13.21
C ALA A 426 -34.70 -11.28 12.94
N ILE A 427 -35.17 -12.30 12.23
CA ILE A 427 -36.60 -12.56 12.02
C ILE A 427 -37.29 -12.77 13.38
N GLU A 428 -36.74 -13.61 14.26
CA GLU A 428 -37.29 -13.84 15.61
C GLU A 428 -37.28 -12.57 16.49
N CYS A 429 -36.33 -11.65 16.25
CA CYS A 429 -36.25 -10.38 16.97
C CYS A 429 -37.31 -9.38 16.50
N ILE A 430 -37.55 -9.32 15.18
CA ILE A 430 -38.50 -8.39 14.54
C ILE A 430 -39.94 -8.92 14.65
N PHE A 431 -40.14 -10.23 14.47
CA PHE A 431 -41.45 -10.87 14.47
C PHE A 431 -41.61 -11.78 15.69
N ARG A 432 -42.72 -11.61 16.42
CA ARG A 432 -43.02 -12.43 17.60
C ARG A 432 -43.48 -13.84 17.22
N PHE A 433 -44.26 -13.93 16.14
CA PHE A 433 -44.77 -15.16 15.49
C PHE A 433 -45.10 -14.85 14.02
N GLY A 434 -44.97 -15.83 13.12
CA GLY A 434 -45.37 -15.74 11.71
C GLY A 434 -44.22 -15.73 10.69
N LEU A 435 -44.52 -16.20 9.47
CA LEU A 435 -43.56 -16.17 8.35
C LEU A 435 -43.43 -14.73 7.82
N PRO A 436 -42.21 -14.24 7.54
CA PRO A 436 -41.99 -12.89 7.00
C PRO A 436 -42.43 -12.74 5.53
N ILE A 437 -42.79 -13.85 4.88
CA ILE A 437 -43.23 -13.93 3.48
C ILE A 437 -44.69 -14.34 3.39
N CYS A 438 -45.41 -13.80 2.40
CA CYS A 438 -46.77 -14.23 2.11
C CYS A 438 -46.74 -15.59 1.40
N SER A 439 -47.31 -16.63 2.00
CA SER A 439 -47.32 -17.99 1.44
C SER A 439 -48.21 -18.16 0.20
N VAL A 440 -49.02 -17.15 -0.15
CA VAL A 440 -49.86 -17.18 -1.36
C VAL A 440 -49.08 -16.66 -2.57
N CYS A 441 -48.38 -15.52 -2.44
CA CYS A 441 -47.61 -14.94 -3.54
C CYS A 441 -46.11 -15.22 -3.47
N MET A 442 -45.64 -15.93 -2.44
CA MET A 442 -44.24 -16.29 -2.19
C MET A 442 -43.29 -15.08 -2.20
N GLY A 443 -43.74 -13.93 -1.70
CA GLY A 443 -42.95 -12.71 -1.66
C GLY A 443 -43.31 -11.81 -0.48
N ASP A 444 -42.65 -10.65 -0.41
CA ASP A 444 -42.89 -9.68 0.68
C ASP A 444 -44.35 -9.19 0.67
N PRO A 445 -45.06 -9.29 1.81
CA PRO A 445 -46.47 -8.94 1.86
C PRO A 445 -46.73 -7.47 1.50
N GLN A 446 -47.48 -7.22 0.43
CA GLN A 446 -47.93 -5.89 0.02
C GLN A 446 -49.24 -5.54 0.73
N ASN A 447 -49.28 -4.38 1.40
CA ASN A 447 -50.35 -4.02 2.32
C ASN A 447 -50.61 -5.17 3.32
N PRO A 448 -49.68 -5.41 4.25
CA PRO A 448 -49.71 -6.60 5.10
C PRO A 448 -50.89 -6.60 6.05
N LEU A 449 -51.49 -7.78 6.21
CA LEU A 449 -52.54 -8.04 7.18
C LEU A 449 -52.15 -9.24 8.05
N CYS A 450 -52.39 -9.14 9.36
CA CYS A 450 -52.29 -10.27 10.29
C CYS A 450 -53.65 -10.93 10.46
N LEU A 451 -53.71 -12.26 10.33
CA LEU A 451 -54.86 -13.02 10.80
C LEU A 451 -54.83 -13.18 12.34
N PRO A 452 -55.94 -13.57 12.97
CA PRO A 452 -55.98 -13.86 14.42
C PRO A 452 -55.00 -14.95 14.86
N CYS A 453 -54.63 -15.85 13.94
CA CYS A 453 -53.59 -16.87 14.14
C CYS A 453 -52.16 -16.35 13.89
N GLU A 454 -51.96 -15.03 13.83
CA GLU A 454 -50.68 -14.33 13.66
C GLU A 454 -49.93 -14.56 12.33
N HIS A 455 -50.57 -15.23 11.36
CA HIS A 455 -50.01 -15.38 10.01
C HIS A 455 -50.23 -14.12 9.17
N VAL A 456 -49.20 -13.69 8.45
CA VAL A 456 -49.18 -12.45 7.66
C VAL A 456 -49.38 -12.72 6.17
N TYR A 457 -50.27 -11.95 5.53
CA TYR A 457 -50.57 -12.05 4.10
C TYR A 457 -50.70 -10.68 3.45
N CYS A 458 -50.59 -10.61 2.12
CA CYS A 458 -51.04 -9.45 1.37
C CYS A 458 -52.56 -9.33 1.50
N VAL A 459 -53.09 -8.11 1.68
CA VAL A 459 -54.55 -7.87 1.66
C VAL A 459 -55.18 -8.37 0.36
N ALA A 460 -54.52 -8.20 -0.78
CA ALA A 460 -55.04 -8.68 -2.07
C ALA A 460 -55.09 -10.22 -2.14
N CYS A 461 -54.06 -10.90 -1.66
CA CYS A 461 -53.98 -12.36 -1.66
C CYS A 461 -55.03 -12.98 -0.74
N ILE A 462 -55.15 -12.47 0.49
CA ILE A 462 -56.08 -13.05 1.45
C ILE A 462 -57.54 -12.76 1.11
N LYS A 463 -57.85 -11.61 0.49
CA LYS A 463 -59.18 -11.30 -0.04
C LYS A 463 -59.63 -12.24 -1.15
N GLN A 464 -58.69 -12.74 -1.96
CA GLN A 464 -59.00 -13.74 -2.99
C GLN A 464 -59.23 -15.13 -2.39
N TRP A 465 -58.66 -15.41 -1.22
CA TRP A 465 -58.77 -16.70 -0.55
C TRP A 465 -59.98 -16.81 0.38
N LEU A 466 -60.25 -15.76 1.17
CA LEU A 466 -61.35 -15.71 2.13
C LEU A 466 -62.64 -15.29 1.41
N VAL A 467 -63.40 -16.29 0.97
CA VAL A 467 -64.71 -16.13 0.34
C VAL A 467 -65.80 -16.80 1.18
N PRO A 468 -67.09 -16.42 1.04
CA PRO A 468 -68.17 -17.07 1.77
C PRO A 468 -68.14 -18.60 1.59
N GLY A 469 -68.06 -19.34 2.70
CA GLY A 469 -67.86 -20.81 2.72
C GLY A 469 -66.41 -21.28 2.83
N GLN A 470 -65.42 -20.38 2.75
CA GLN A 470 -63.98 -20.67 2.89
C GLN A 470 -63.30 -19.63 3.80
N MET A 471 -63.66 -19.65 5.09
CA MET A 471 -63.16 -18.72 6.11
C MET A 471 -62.12 -19.35 7.03
N PHE A 472 -60.99 -19.78 6.48
CA PHE A 472 -59.89 -20.36 7.25
C PHE A 472 -58.52 -19.96 6.68
N CYS A 473 -57.53 -19.90 7.57
CA CYS A 473 -56.16 -19.56 7.22
C CYS A 473 -55.55 -20.56 6.21
N PRO A 474 -54.92 -20.11 5.10
CA PRO A 474 -54.28 -21.00 4.13
C PRO A 474 -53.18 -21.90 4.69
N LEU A 475 -52.49 -21.47 5.76
CA LEU A 475 -51.35 -22.17 6.35
C LEU A 475 -51.74 -23.14 7.47
N CYS A 476 -52.55 -22.68 8.42
CA CYS A 476 -52.85 -23.45 9.64
C CYS A 476 -54.31 -23.87 9.77
N ILE A 477 -55.18 -23.51 8.80
CA ILE A 477 -56.61 -23.86 8.78
C ILE A 477 -57.38 -23.29 9.99
N HIS A 478 -56.80 -22.33 10.72
CA HIS A 478 -57.49 -21.64 11.80
C HIS A 478 -58.74 -20.91 11.25
N PRO A 479 -59.92 -21.11 11.86
CA PRO A 479 -61.15 -20.46 11.42
C PRO A 479 -61.06 -18.95 11.64
N ILE A 480 -61.58 -18.18 10.69
CA ILE A 480 -61.61 -16.72 10.74
C ILE A 480 -63.07 -16.30 10.79
N ASP A 481 -63.39 -15.35 11.66
CA ASP A 481 -64.74 -14.83 11.80
C ASP A 481 -65.22 -14.16 10.49
N GLU A 482 -66.51 -14.28 10.17
CA GLU A 482 -67.10 -13.67 8.97
C GLU A 482 -67.02 -12.13 9.01
N ASP A 483 -67.07 -11.56 10.22
CA ASP A 483 -66.98 -10.10 10.46
C ASP A 483 -65.53 -9.58 10.54
N PHE A 484 -64.52 -10.41 10.22
CA PHE A 484 -63.12 -10.01 10.31
C PHE A 484 -62.76 -8.87 9.33
N LEU A 485 -62.28 -7.75 9.87
CA LEU A 485 -61.92 -6.57 9.09
C LEU A 485 -60.59 -6.77 8.34
N MET A 486 -60.69 -6.88 7.02
CA MET A 486 -59.53 -7.05 6.12
C MET A 486 -58.79 -5.74 5.82
N VAL A 487 -58.25 -5.09 6.86
CA VAL A 487 -57.49 -3.84 6.76
C VAL A 487 -55.98 -4.06 6.97
N PRO A 488 -55.11 -3.31 6.28
CA PRO A 488 -53.67 -3.39 6.49
C PRO A 488 -53.25 -3.00 7.92
N SER A 489 -52.17 -3.60 8.43
CA SER A 489 -51.55 -3.26 9.70
C SER A 489 -50.29 -2.42 9.50
N ASP A 490 -50.29 -1.19 10.02
CA ASP A 490 -49.14 -0.28 9.94
C ASP A 490 -47.93 -0.83 10.71
N THR A 491 -48.15 -1.45 11.88
CA THR A 491 -47.08 -2.06 12.69
C THR A 491 -46.36 -3.19 11.94
N ILE A 492 -47.12 -4.07 11.28
CA ILE A 492 -46.53 -5.18 10.50
C ILE A 492 -45.83 -4.66 9.25
N ARG A 493 -46.33 -3.57 8.66
CA ARG A 493 -45.65 -2.89 7.55
C ARG A 493 -44.25 -2.41 7.96
N ILE A 494 -44.09 -1.82 9.15
CA ILE A 494 -42.79 -1.40 9.68
C ILE A 494 -41.87 -2.62 9.83
N HIS A 495 -42.34 -3.70 10.48
CA HIS A 495 -41.55 -4.93 10.65
C HIS A 495 -41.11 -5.56 9.32
N ILE A 496 -41.98 -5.59 8.31
CA ILE A 496 -41.63 -6.07 6.96
C ILE A 496 -40.58 -5.16 6.31
N GLN A 497 -40.67 -3.85 6.48
CA GLN A 497 -39.68 -2.90 5.96
C GLN A 497 -38.32 -3.10 6.64
N GLN A 498 -38.28 -3.24 7.97
CA GLN A 498 -37.07 -3.53 8.73
C GLN A 498 -36.43 -4.84 8.30
N HIS A 499 -37.23 -5.91 8.17
CA HIS A 499 -36.77 -7.20 7.68
C HIS A 499 -36.22 -7.13 6.24
N ALA A 500 -36.91 -6.42 5.34
CA ALA A 500 -36.46 -6.23 3.98
C ALA A 500 -35.13 -5.44 3.91
N GLN A 501 -34.96 -4.43 4.76
CA GLN A 501 -33.73 -3.67 4.87
C GLN A 501 -32.58 -4.53 5.42
N PHE A 502 -32.82 -5.31 6.47
CA PHE A 502 -31.83 -6.24 7.03
C PHE A 502 -31.42 -7.31 6.02
N ARG A 503 -32.39 -7.90 5.30
CA ARG A 503 -32.11 -8.86 4.22
C ARG A 503 -31.29 -8.23 3.09
N LYS A 504 -31.56 -6.96 2.76
CA LYS A 504 -30.75 -6.20 1.78
C LYS A 504 -29.30 -6.05 2.25
N GLN A 505 -29.07 -5.76 3.53
CA GLN A 505 -27.73 -5.70 4.13
C GLN A 505 -27.02 -7.06 4.04
N CYS A 506 -27.69 -8.15 4.41
CA CYS A 506 -27.14 -9.51 4.26
C CYS A 506 -26.75 -9.84 2.82
N ASN A 507 -27.61 -9.49 1.86
CA ASN A 507 -27.33 -9.72 0.44
C ASN A 507 -26.18 -8.84 -0.07
N ALA A 508 -26.10 -7.58 0.37
CA ALA A 508 -24.98 -6.70 0.03
C ALA A 508 -23.65 -7.26 0.54
N PHE A 509 -23.61 -7.68 1.81
CA PHE A 509 -22.45 -8.39 2.38
C PHE A 509 -22.08 -9.63 1.56
N PHE A 510 -23.05 -10.49 1.25
CA PHE A 510 -22.80 -11.72 0.51
C PHE A 510 -22.25 -11.48 -0.89
N ILE A 511 -22.83 -10.54 -1.63
CA ILE A 511 -22.36 -10.20 -2.99
C ILE A 511 -20.94 -9.64 -2.93
N ASP A 512 -20.67 -8.74 -1.98
CA ASP A 512 -19.34 -8.18 -1.81
C ASP A 512 -18.33 -9.28 -1.47
N LEU A 513 -18.63 -10.10 -0.45
CA LEU A 513 -17.82 -11.26 -0.03
C LEU A 513 -17.45 -12.18 -1.19
N VAL A 514 -18.45 -12.56 -2.00
CA VAL A 514 -18.21 -13.42 -3.18
C VAL A 514 -17.30 -12.69 -4.17
N SER A 515 -17.59 -11.43 -4.48
CA SER A 515 -16.88 -10.70 -5.52
C SER A 515 -15.44 -10.28 -5.14
N THR A 516 -15.19 -9.95 -3.87
CA THR A 516 -13.92 -9.37 -3.38
C THR A 516 -13.06 -10.33 -2.56
N VAL A 517 -13.61 -11.47 -2.12
CA VAL A 517 -12.86 -12.49 -1.36
C VAL A 517 -12.80 -13.81 -2.13
N CYS A 518 -13.94 -14.40 -2.50
CA CYS A 518 -13.95 -15.71 -3.20
C CYS A 518 -13.34 -15.62 -4.61
N PHE A 519 -13.58 -14.51 -5.32
CA PHE A 519 -13.14 -14.27 -6.71
C PHE A 519 -12.04 -13.19 -6.83
N LYS A 520 -11.19 -13.09 -5.80
CA LYS A 520 -10.19 -12.02 -5.68
C LYS A 520 -8.97 -12.21 -6.59
N ASP A 521 -8.30 -13.35 -6.46
CA ASP A 521 -7.00 -13.62 -7.09
C ASP A 521 -7.16 -14.34 -8.43
N ASN A 522 -6.04 -14.64 -9.11
CA ASN A 522 -6.00 -15.32 -10.41
C ASN A 522 -6.40 -16.80 -10.36
N SER A 523 -6.61 -17.36 -9.17
CA SER A 523 -7.10 -18.73 -8.99
C SER A 523 -8.59 -18.76 -8.69
N PRO A 524 -9.39 -19.62 -9.36
CA PRO A 524 -10.79 -19.80 -9.03
C PRO A 524 -10.99 -20.46 -7.65
N PRO A 525 -12.15 -20.25 -7.00
CA PRO A 525 -12.51 -21.02 -5.81
C PRO A 525 -12.69 -22.51 -6.15
N CYS A 526 -12.73 -23.37 -5.12
CA CYS A 526 -12.87 -24.80 -5.37
C CYS A 526 -14.23 -25.15 -6.01
N SER A 527 -14.27 -26.28 -6.72
CA SER A 527 -15.45 -26.72 -7.47
C SER A 527 -16.73 -26.73 -6.63
N ALA A 528 -16.64 -27.17 -5.37
CA ALA A 528 -17.78 -27.20 -4.47
C ALA A 528 -18.36 -25.82 -4.16
N VAL A 529 -17.51 -24.79 -3.99
CA VAL A 529 -17.96 -23.41 -3.79
C VAL A 529 -18.63 -22.87 -5.05
N ILE A 530 -18.05 -23.11 -6.23
CA ILE A 530 -18.64 -22.70 -7.51
C ILE A 530 -20.04 -23.30 -7.69
N LEU A 531 -20.17 -24.61 -7.46
CA LEU A 531 -21.45 -25.31 -7.56
C LEU A 531 -22.47 -24.81 -6.53
N HIS A 532 -22.03 -24.48 -5.32
CA HIS A 532 -22.90 -23.88 -4.29
C HIS A 532 -23.37 -22.48 -4.70
N LEU A 533 -22.52 -21.67 -5.35
CA LEU A 533 -22.92 -20.36 -5.86
C LEU A 533 -23.91 -20.46 -7.02
N LEU A 534 -23.71 -21.43 -7.92
CA LEU A 534 -24.65 -21.69 -9.02
C LEU A 534 -26.00 -22.18 -8.48
N SER A 535 -26.02 -22.97 -7.40
CA SER A 535 -27.28 -23.42 -6.80
C SER A 535 -28.07 -22.26 -6.17
N PHE A 536 -27.43 -21.16 -5.76
CA PHE A 536 -28.13 -19.96 -5.29
C PHE A 536 -28.83 -19.15 -6.39
N LEU A 537 -28.79 -19.55 -7.66
CA LEU A 537 -29.54 -18.88 -8.73
C LEU A 537 -30.95 -19.45 -8.93
N MET A 538 -31.22 -20.63 -8.36
CA MET A 538 -32.45 -21.39 -8.58
C MET A 538 -32.97 -22.00 -7.27
N VAL A 539 -34.29 -22.07 -7.10
CA VAL A 539 -34.93 -22.68 -5.92
C VAL A 539 -36.01 -23.65 -6.38
N GLU A 540 -36.07 -24.84 -5.77
CA GLU A 540 -37.16 -25.78 -5.97
C GLU A 540 -38.35 -25.35 -5.09
N ALA A 541 -39.47 -24.94 -5.70
CA ALA A 541 -40.64 -24.51 -4.94
C ALA A 541 -41.42 -25.70 -4.38
N ASN A 542 -41.54 -25.76 -3.06
CA ASN A 542 -42.51 -26.62 -2.37
C ASN A 542 -43.87 -25.92 -2.37
N THR A 543 -44.84 -26.42 -3.15
CA THR A 543 -46.20 -25.88 -3.12
C THR A 543 -46.86 -26.16 -1.77
N VAL A 544 -47.73 -25.24 -1.33
CA VAL A 544 -48.61 -25.44 -0.16
C VAL A 544 -49.31 -26.81 -0.30
N PRO A 545 -49.45 -27.62 0.78
CA PRO A 545 -49.96 -29.00 0.70
C PRO A 545 -51.30 -29.18 -0.03
N ILE A 546 -52.10 -28.12 -0.11
CA ILE A 546 -53.44 -28.09 -0.68
C ILE A 546 -53.41 -27.84 -2.21
N LEU A 547 -52.38 -27.16 -2.72
CA LEU A 547 -52.17 -26.94 -4.15
C LEU A 547 -51.33 -28.09 -4.72
N ARG A 548 -51.98 -29.20 -5.08
CA ARG A 548 -51.34 -30.32 -5.80
C ARG A 548 -50.97 -29.89 -7.23
N GLY A 549 -49.83 -29.23 -7.37
CA GLY A 549 -49.18 -28.89 -8.65
C GLY A 549 -47.83 -29.57 -8.80
N LYS A 550 -47.30 -29.63 -10.04
CA LYS A 550 -45.94 -30.13 -10.33
C LYS A 550 -44.91 -29.29 -9.56
N ARG A 551 -43.77 -29.89 -9.19
CA ARG A 551 -42.62 -29.13 -8.67
C ARG A 551 -42.15 -28.15 -9.73
N HIS A 552 -42.07 -26.87 -9.39
CA HIS A 552 -41.60 -25.81 -10.29
C HIS A 552 -40.28 -25.25 -9.76
N ILE A 553 -39.28 -25.10 -10.63
CA ILE A 553 -38.04 -24.42 -10.31
C ILE A 553 -38.27 -22.92 -10.54
N LEU A 554 -37.99 -22.10 -9.53
CA LEU A 554 -38.07 -20.65 -9.60
C LEU A 554 -36.66 -20.06 -9.67
N THR A 555 -36.52 -18.93 -10.35
CA THR A 555 -35.28 -18.15 -10.32
C THR A 555 -35.29 -17.18 -9.16
N LYS A 556 -34.10 -16.83 -8.67
CA LYS A 556 -33.92 -15.76 -7.68
C LYS A 556 -32.66 -14.96 -7.96
N VAL A 557 -32.56 -13.81 -7.29
CA VAL A 557 -31.31 -13.05 -7.23
C VAL A 557 -30.26 -13.90 -6.51
N LEU A 558 -28.98 -13.74 -6.87
CA LEU A 558 -27.86 -14.38 -6.20
C LEU A 558 -27.89 -14.03 -4.70
N SER A 559 -28.39 -14.97 -3.89
CA SER A 559 -28.63 -14.78 -2.47
C SER A 559 -28.58 -16.14 -1.76
N PRO A 560 -28.03 -16.20 -0.53
CA PRO A 560 -28.04 -17.42 0.26
C PRO A 560 -29.44 -17.74 0.82
N PHE A 561 -30.45 -16.88 0.60
CA PHE A 561 -31.80 -17.01 1.16
C PHE A 561 -32.85 -17.35 0.08
N ASP A 562 -33.89 -18.08 0.47
CA ASP A 562 -34.95 -18.56 -0.44
C ASP A 562 -36.28 -17.79 -0.31
N ASP A 563 -36.23 -16.60 0.30
CA ASP A 563 -37.39 -15.78 0.66
C ASP A 563 -37.77 -14.72 -0.38
N SER A 564 -37.00 -14.59 -1.46
CA SER A 564 -37.22 -13.61 -2.54
C SER A 564 -37.05 -14.23 -3.93
N VAL A 565 -38.12 -14.85 -4.41
CA VAL A 565 -38.18 -15.48 -5.75
C VAL A 565 -38.75 -14.53 -6.80
N ASP A 566 -38.31 -14.67 -8.04
CA ASP A 566 -38.84 -13.88 -9.15
C ASP A 566 -40.25 -14.35 -9.53
N LYS A 567 -41.17 -13.41 -9.76
CA LYS A 567 -42.53 -13.72 -10.25
C LYS A 567 -42.51 -14.23 -11.69
N ASN A 568 -41.61 -13.68 -12.50
CA ASN A 568 -41.33 -14.11 -13.86
C ASN A 568 -39.87 -14.57 -13.90
N PRO A 569 -39.53 -15.67 -14.59
CA PRO A 569 -38.17 -16.15 -14.52
C PRO A 569 -37.15 -15.21 -15.15
N VAL A 570 -36.02 -15.02 -14.45
CA VAL A 570 -34.91 -14.17 -14.89
C VAL A 570 -33.60 -14.92 -14.70
N VAL A 571 -32.89 -15.20 -15.79
CA VAL A 571 -31.54 -15.77 -15.77
C VAL A 571 -30.53 -14.63 -15.64
N ARG A 572 -29.69 -14.66 -14.60
CA ARG A 572 -28.72 -13.61 -14.30
C ARG A 572 -27.29 -14.09 -14.60
N SER A 573 -26.45 -13.21 -15.12
CA SER A 573 -25.07 -13.54 -15.53
C SER A 573 -24.00 -13.22 -14.47
N VAL A 574 -24.37 -12.92 -13.21
CA VAL A 574 -23.42 -12.43 -12.20
C VAL A 574 -22.33 -13.47 -11.93
N VAL A 575 -22.70 -14.72 -11.64
CA VAL A 575 -21.74 -15.81 -11.39
C VAL A 575 -20.94 -16.14 -12.66
N LEU A 576 -21.57 -16.07 -13.84
CA LEU A 576 -20.90 -16.32 -15.12
C LEU A 576 -19.79 -15.29 -15.36
N LYS A 577 -20.08 -14.00 -15.15
CA LYS A 577 -19.10 -12.92 -15.28
C LYS A 577 -17.95 -13.05 -14.28
N LEU A 578 -18.24 -13.49 -13.06
CA LEU A 578 -17.20 -13.76 -12.06
C LEU A 578 -16.30 -14.94 -12.46
N LEU A 579 -16.86 -16.03 -12.97
CA LEU A 579 -16.10 -17.19 -13.45
C LEU A 579 -15.26 -16.85 -14.69
N LEU A 580 -15.78 -16.04 -15.60
CA LEU A 580 -15.09 -15.67 -16.84
C LEU A 580 -13.90 -14.72 -16.65
N LYS A 581 -13.63 -14.27 -15.42
CA LYS A 581 -12.34 -13.65 -15.07
C LYS A 581 -11.17 -14.64 -15.21
N TYR A 582 -11.43 -15.94 -15.03
CA TYR A 582 -10.44 -17.02 -15.10
C TYR A 582 -10.32 -17.61 -16.49
N SER A 583 -9.26 -18.40 -16.74
CA SER A 583 -9.08 -19.08 -18.01
C SER A 583 -10.34 -19.86 -18.41
N PHE A 584 -10.75 -19.76 -19.67
CA PHE A 584 -11.98 -20.41 -20.14
C PHE A 584 -11.89 -21.93 -19.96
N ASP A 585 -10.69 -22.49 -20.11
CA ASP A 585 -10.44 -23.92 -19.90
C ASP A 585 -10.71 -24.40 -18.49
N GLU A 586 -10.53 -23.53 -17.48
CA GLU A 586 -10.76 -23.88 -16.07
C GLU A 586 -12.24 -23.81 -15.68
N VAL A 587 -13.05 -23.04 -16.42
CA VAL A 587 -14.45 -22.74 -16.03
C VAL A 587 -15.52 -23.27 -16.97
N LYS A 588 -15.16 -23.74 -18.17
CA LYS A 588 -16.12 -24.21 -19.20
C LYS A 588 -17.11 -25.25 -18.71
N ASP A 589 -16.67 -26.19 -17.86
CA ASP A 589 -17.53 -27.27 -17.37
C ASP A 589 -18.64 -26.73 -16.45
N TYR A 590 -18.34 -25.73 -15.62
CA TYR A 590 -19.34 -25.09 -14.75
C TYR A 590 -20.34 -24.24 -15.55
N LEU A 591 -19.86 -23.52 -16.56
CA LEU A 591 -20.71 -22.73 -17.46
C LEU A 591 -21.68 -23.64 -18.22
N GLN A 592 -21.17 -24.77 -18.71
CA GLN A 592 -21.95 -25.80 -19.39
C GLN A 592 -22.98 -26.44 -18.45
N GLN A 593 -22.58 -26.78 -17.22
CA GLN A 593 -23.49 -27.37 -16.24
C GLN A 593 -24.63 -26.42 -15.89
N HIS A 594 -24.35 -25.12 -15.69
CA HIS A 594 -25.40 -24.12 -15.46
C HIS A 594 -26.32 -23.97 -16.67
N LEU A 595 -25.76 -23.91 -17.88
CA LEU A 595 -26.55 -23.79 -19.11
C LEU A 595 -27.53 -24.96 -19.26
N VAL A 596 -27.02 -26.19 -19.09
CA VAL A 596 -27.82 -27.42 -19.15
C VAL A 596 -28.90 -27.45 -18.06
N ALA A 597 -28.57 -27.03 -16.83
CA ALA A 597 -29.54 -26.96 -15.74
C ALA A 597 -30.69 -25.99 -16.06
N VAL A 598 -30.39 -24.81 -16.61
CA VAL A 598 -31.41 -23.85 -17.05
C VAL A 598 -32.25 -24.41 -18.19
N GLU A 599 -31.65 -25.06 -19.19
CA GLU A 599 -32.37 -25.67 -20.31
C GLU A 599 -33.32 -26.80 -19.87
N GLN A 600 -32.92 -27.60 -18.89
CA GLN A 600 -33.70 -28.72 -18.36
C GLN A 600 -34.78 -28.31 -17.37
N SER A 601 -34.67 -27.11 -16.77
CA SER A 601 -35.59 -26.62 -15.75
C SER A 601 -36.98 -26.22 -16.25
N ASN A 602 -37.22 -26.20 -17.58
CA ASN A 602 -38.45 -25.75 -18.23
C ASN A 602 -38.90 -24.34 -17.82
N ILE A 603 -37.95 -23.50 -17.40
CA ILE A 603 -38.19 -22.14 -16.94
C ILE A 603 -38.41 -21.17 -18.12
N LEU A 604 -37.79 -21.44 -19.26
CA LEU A 604 -37.82 -20.60 -20.46
C LEU A 604 -38.67 -21.24 -21.56
N GLU A 605 -39.45 -20.43 -22.26
CA GLU A 605 -40.13 -20.87 -23.47
C GLU A 605 -39.12 -21.13 -24.61
N GLN A 606 -39.53 -21.87 -25.63
CA GLN A 606 -38.63 -22.26 -26.72
C GLN A 606 -38.09 -21.05 -27.51
N THR A 607 -38.83 -19.94 -27.53
CA THR A 607 -38.44 -18.65 -28.12
C THR A 607 -37.41 -17.89 -27.29
N ASP A 608 -37.40 -18.08 -25.96
CA ASP A 608 -36.52 -17.34 -25.04
C ASP A 608 -35.12 -17.95 -24.93
N LYS A 609 -34.93 -19.17 -25.47
CA LYS A 609 -33.61 -19.82 -25.51
C LYS A 609 -32.59 -19.05 -26.35
N THR A 610 -33.03 -18.32 -27.38
CA THR A 610 -32.15 -17.48 -28.19
C THR A 610 -31.56 -16.33 -27.36
N GLU A 611 -32.35 -15.74 -26.48
CA GLU A 611 -31.88 -14.69 -25.55
C GLU A 611 -30.92 -15.26 -24.50
N LEU A 612 -31.17 -16.50 -24.02
CA LEU A 612 -30.24 -17.20 -23.12
C LEU A 612 -28.87 -17.42 -23.78
N TYR A 613 -28.83 -17.90 -25.03
CA TYR A 613 -27.56 -18.08 -25.74
C TYR A 613 -26.88 -16.74 -26.02
N SER A 614 -27.65 -15.71 -26.36
CA SER A 614 -27.12 -14.35 -26.56
C SER A 614 -26.48 -13.80 -25.28
N LEU A 615 -27.08 -14.04 -24.11
CA LEU A 615 -26.50 -13.67 -22.81
C LEU A 615 -25.13 -14.32 -22.59
N TYR A 616 -25.01 -15.62 -22.90
CA TYR A 616 -23.75 -16.36 -22.77
C TYR A 616 -22.69 -15.86 -23.76
N MET A 617 -23.06 -15.65 -25.03
CA MET A 617 -22.19 -15.08 -26.05
C MET A 617 -21.66 -13.71 -25.63
N ASN A 618 -22.54 -12.81 -25.16
CA ASN A 618 -22.15 -11.49 -24.68
C ASN A 618 -21.16 -11.57 -23.51
N CYS A 619 -21.38 -12.46 -22.54
CA CYS A 619 -20.45 -12.61 -21.41
C CYS A 619 -19.08 -13.15 -21.85
N LEU A 620 -19.05 -14.05 -22.84
CA LEU A 620 -17.80 -14.57 -23.41
C LEU A 620 -17.06 -13.49 -24.20
N GLU A 621 -17.78 -12.73 -25.02
CA GLU A 621 -17.23 -11.60 -25.78
C GLU A 621 -16.67 -10.51 -24.85
N ASP A 622 -17.41 -10.13 -23.80
CA ASP A 622 -16.95 -9.20 -22.75
C ASP A 622 -15.63 -9.68 -22.12
N SER A 623 -15.56 -10.96 -21.74
CA SER A 623 -14.35 -11.55 -21.14
C SER A 623 -13.16 -11.54 -22.11
N MET A 624 -13.38 -11.84 -23.38
CA MET A 624 -12.34 -11.78 -24.40
C MET A 624 -11.82 -10.34 -24.59
N PHE A 625 -12.73 -9.36 -24.58
CA PHE A 625 -12.39 -7.94 -24.71
C PHE A 625 -11.55 -7.43 -23.53
N GLU A 626 -11.95 -7.78 -22.30
CA GLU A 626 -11.20 -7.42 -21.08
C GLU A 626 -9.77 -8.00 -21.13
N ARG A 627 -9.60 -9.26 -21.51
CA ARG A 627 -8.26 -9.88 -21.62
C ARG A 627 -7.37 -9.25 -22.68
N LEU A 628 -7.94 -8.75 -23.77
CA LEU A 628 -7.18 -8.07 -24.82
C LEU A 628 -6.67 -6.69 -24.36
N HIS A 629 -7.44 -5.99 -23.51
CA HIS A 629 -7.06 -4.67 -22.99
C HIS A 629 -6.05 -4.75 -21.83
N PHE A 630 -6.06 -5.84 -21.06
CA PHE A 630 -5.16 -6.03 -19.92
C PHE A 630 -3.91 -6.89 -20.24
N ARG A 631 -3.59 -7.15 -21.51
CA ARG A 631 -2.25 -7.69 -21.86
C ARG A 631 -1.19 -6.63 -21.53
N PRO A 632 -0.19 -6.94 -20.69
CA PRO A 632 1.01 -6.11 -20.61
C PRO A 632 1.63 -6.05 -22.00
N ALA A 633 2.00 -4.85 -22.44
CA ALA A 633 2.73 -4.63 -23.68
C ALA A 633 4.20 -5.07 -23.52
N ASP A 634 4.45 -6.33 -23.15
CA ASP A 634 5.79 -6.90 -23.02
C ASP A 634 5.74 -8.43 -23.24
N VAL A 635 5.29 -8.84 -24.43
CA VAL A 635 5.75 -10.09 -25.08
C VAL A 635 5.68 -9.86 -26.59
N SER A 636 6.74 -9.27 -27.15
CA SER A 636 7.11 -9.40 -28.56
C SER A 636 8.62 -9.37 -28.69
#